data_AF-W7S2C2-F1
#
_entry.id   AF-W7S2C2-F1
#
_cell.length_a   1.000
_cell.length_b   1.000
_cell.length_c   1.000
_cell.angle_alpha   90.00
_cell.angle_beta   90.00
_cell.angle_gamma   90.00
#
_symmetry.space_group_name_H-M   'P 1'
#
loop_
_entity.id
_entity.type
_entity.pdbx_description
1 polymer ?
#
loop_
_entity_poly.entity_id
_entity_poly.type
_entity_poly.pdbx_seq_one_letter_code
_entity_poly.pdbx_strand_id
1 'polypeptide(L)'
;MKDFDQQLEGLLKQAALQYIIYQHNGDTERMDKTSLFARKIQQKEYVIGFAGHFSAGKSSMINALSGENLLASSPIPTSANIVKVHKSEEDFAVVYMHKEKPVKFEAGYDFKTVKELSKNGDLVSQIEIGHSASTLPFGVTVMDTPGVDSTDDAHRMSTESALHIADIVFYTMDYNHVQSELNFQFTKQLMKYNPNVYLIVNMIDKHKENELSFEEFKATVHNSFAAWGVVPKGVFFTSLREPEHPHNDFEAVKKIVMDSMNDWQDQLVQTATNTLRLLQSEHDNYLIEERQDRLAIDEEILSADDWAHHQDILEQYNKLNRQVELFSVEAWNETFEEQRKELLANAAIMPADLRDRLRLYLESMQEGFKVGGLFTAKKKTEEERNRRKEDAYSAYQNVVHAQITGHLKGLMKKALKDVGALNEERASAIDAYPFDLPFALIEQQVQAGALLTGDAVLNFANRVAEATKRYFIQETDSWKKAQATTLEAVATETAAPSKLKMAGMQDKVDAIKAVLEIEGYQQYSASIMHQASNEIRNVANDQLTNWENSFKQDLAEIRLFDESMLQPKEQVIQEEAVQQAVSATSLPIDGVINRALHTANAVKEVQGFAEVAQYLENKVERLQKKDFTIALFGAFSAGKSSFSNALMGAKVLPVSPNPTTAAINKIRPVSPEHPHETADVQLKTAEQMLEDIQGSYAAIGLSVQSLEEAYNRADEGLAVQLTDERLNVHKSFIRAYKEGYPTFKSELGTIIRVDRVEFEKFVAQENKSCFVDNIDFYYDSPLTRMGVTLVDTPGADSINARHTGVAFEYIRNADAILFITYYNHAFAKADREFLIQLGRVKDAFELDKMFFIVNAIDLATTDEEQEDVKGYVRSELQRFGIRFPRLYGVSSLLALKEKVEGSDLTSGMPPFENDFHTFLNDELSALAVQALAEEVDKTEQRLADLIAQTEENLKRKDERLEELTVLEKHVQSKFSVLNTSMLESETKQELDELLYYVLQRVYYRYPEFFKEGYNPSTFAAMPAQQALEHALKEVMQSLRFDFTQEMRVTNFRLSQFISKKMQHRFKDEVRELKELNRSFSFLAFESSEPNLLDFEGPFGDISKYTSVKSHFRNQKAFFEKNEKVKLSDALEALTKPDAQDYLDAQKVSLMTWAITFIAEEAEKLRLYIYHQALEQIETERLALQEESRLASWKAIYAQLQNA
;
A
#
# COMPACT_ATOMS: atom_id res chain seq x y z
N MET A 1 27.61 51.32 0.48
CA MET A 1 28.35 50.45 1.43
C MET A 1 27.93 50.68 2.87
N LYS A 2 28.21 51.81 3.54
CA LYS A 2 27.80 52.01 4.96
C LYS A 2 26.30 51.86 5.25
N ASP A 3 25.43 52.28 4.32
CA ASP A 3 23.96 52.15 4.47
C ASP A 3 23.48 50.70 4.27
N PHE A 4 24.03 50.00 3.26
CA PHE A 4 23.72 48.59 2.97
C PHE A 4 24.15 47.65 4.10
N ASP A 5 25.40 47.75 4.58
CA ASP A 5 25.89 46.90 5.67
C ASP A 5 25.10 47.14 6.98
N GLN A 6 24.70 48.38 7.23
CA GLN A 6 23.90 48.76 8.39
C GLN A 6 22.45 48.23 8.29
N GLN A 7 21.88 48.16 7.09
CA GLN A 7 20.59 47.52 6.84
C GLN A 7 20.64 46.01 7.05
N LEU A 8 21.68 45.33 6.56
CA LEU A 8 21.87 43.88 6.79
C LEU A 8 22.09 43.55 8.28
N GLU A 9 22.87 44.37 9.00
CA GLU A 9 23.06 44.21 10.45
C GLU A 9 21.73 44.39 11.22
N GLY A 10 20.88 45.31 10.77
CA GLY A 10 19.53 45.49 11.29
C GLY A 10 18.64 44.25 11.09
N LEU A 11 18.69 43.67 9.89
CA LEU A 11 17.95 42.44 9.54
C LEU A 11 18.46 41.23 10.36
N LEU A 12 19.77 41.08 10.56
CA LEU A 12 20.35 40.01 11.38
C LEU A 12 19.98 40.11 12.85
N LYS A 13 19.97 41.32 13.43
CA LYS A 13 19.51 41.53 14.82
C LYS A 13 18.03 41.19 14.99
N GLN A 14 17.22 41.51 13.99
CA GLN A 14 15.81 41.14 13.98
C GLN A 14 15.64 39.62 13.85
N ALA A 15 16.41 38.97 12.98
CA ALA A 15 16.42 37.52 12.82
C ALA A 15 16.82 36.80 14.12
N ALA A 16 17.83 37.29 14.84
CA ALA A 16 18.27 36.70 16.10
C ALA A 16 17.21 36.81 17.20
N LEU A 17 16.50 37.95 17.28
CA LEU A 17 15.39 38.12 18.21
C LEU A 17 14.25 37.15 17.90
N GLN A 18 13.91 37.01 16.62
CA GLN A 18 12.89 36.07 16.14
C GLN A 18 13.28 34.62 16.45
N TYR A 19 14.53 34.23 16.25
CA TYR A 19 15.04 32.91 16.58
C TYR A 19 14.85 32.56 18.06
N ILE A 20 15.10 33.49 18.99
CA ILE A 20 14.89 33.25 20.44
C ILE A 20 13.41 33.07 20.77
N ILE A 21 12.54 33.84 20.12
CA ILE A 21 11.09 33.67 20.25
C ILE A 21 10.68 32.27 19.75
N TYR A 22 11.20 31.86 18.59
CA TYR A 22 10.88 30.55 17.99
C TYR A 22 11.40 29.40 18.87
N GLN A 23 12.58 29.55 19.45
CA GLN A 23 13.18 28.57 20.36
C GLN A 23 12.39 28.39 21.65
N HIS A 24 11.97 29.49 22.30
CA HIS A 24 11.14 29.41 23.50
C HIS A 24 9.79 28.72 23.21
N ASN A 25 9.27 28.92 22.01
CA ASN A 25 7.96 28.43 21.59
C ASN A 25 8.01 27.06 20.87
N GLY A 26 9.19 26.44 20.76
CA GLY A 26 9.36 25.12 20.14
C GLY A 26 9.20 25.05 18.62
N ASP A 27 9.30 26.17 17.89
CA ASP A 27 9.13 26.23 16.43
C ASP A 27 10.46 25.96 15.70
N THR A 28 10.82 24.68 15.59
CA THR A 28 12.10 24.24 15.01
C THR A 28 12.24 24.56 13.52
N GLU A 29 11.14 24.54 12.76
CA GLU A 29 11.15 24.84 11.32
C GLU A 29 11.56 26.28 11.04
N ARG A 30 10.96 27.26 11.75
CA ARG A 30 11.32 28.68 11.56
C ARG A 30 12.68 28.98 12.17
N MET A 31 13.11 28.26 13.21
CA MET A 31 14.50 28.34 13.70
C MET A 31 15.51 27.96 12.62
N ASP A 32 15.28 26.85 11.91
CA ASP A 32 16.17 26.36 10.85
C ASP A 32 16.18 27.32 9.65
N LYS A 33 14.99 27.74 9.19
CA LYS A 33 14.85 28.74 8.11
C LYS A 33 15.51 30.07 8.45
N THR A 34 15.38 30.54 9.69
CA THR A 34 16.02 31.79 10.16
C THR A 34 17.53 31.64 10.23
N SER A 35 18.05 30.46 10.54
CA SER A 35 19.49 30.17 10.55
C SER A 35 20.07 30.15 9.13
N LEU A 36 19.36 29.52 8.17
CA LEU A 36 19.74 29.55 6.75
C LEU A 36 19.69 30.98 6.17
N PHE A 37 18.66 31.74 6.55
CA PHE A 37 18.55 33.16 6.20
C PHE A 37 19.70 33.98 6.78
N ALA A 38 20.02 33.82 8.07
CA ALA A 38 21.13 34.52 8.71
C ALA A 38 22.46 34.23 7.99
N ARG A 39 22.69 32.97 7.61
CA ARG A 39 23.85 32.55 6.84
C ARG A 39 23.92 33.23 5.46
N LYS A 40 22.81 33.28 4.70
CA LYS A 40 22.72 34.01 3.42
C LYS A 40 23.11 35.48 3.57
N ILE A 41 22.60 36.15 4.61
CA ILE A 41 22.85 37.57 4.85
C ILE A 41 24.30 37.83 5.29
N GLN A 42 24.88 36.96 6.12
CA GLN A 42 26.29 37.04 6.53
C GLN A 42 27.23 36.85 5.33
N GLN A 43 26.90 35.94 4.41
CA GLN A 43 27.70 35.66 3.20
C GLN A 43 27.45 36.67 2.06
N LYS A 44 26.40 37.50 2.15
CA LYS A 44 25.97 38.45 1.11
C LYS A 44 25.72 37.77 -0.25
N GLU A 45 25.17 36.55 -0.21
CA GLU A 45 24.89 35.75 -1.41
C GLU A 45 23.63 36.24 -2.15
N TYR A 46 23.74 36.37 -3.48
CA TYR A 46 22.60 36.53 -4.39
C TYR A 46 22.34 35.20 -5.12
N VAL A 47 21.18 34.59 -4.88
CA VAL A 47 20.89 33.18 -5.22
C VAL A 47 19.94 33.10 -6.42
N ILE A 48 20.30 32.33 -7.44
CA ILE A 48 19.45 31.99 -8.60
C ILE A 48 19.12 30.50 -8.54
N GLY A 49 17.84 30.16 -8.37
CA GLY A 49 17.38 28.77 -8.31
C GLY A 49 16.92 28.24 -9.67
N PHE A 50 17.35 27.04 -10.04
CA PHE A 50 16.80 26.27 -11.16
C PHE A 50 15.92 25.14 -10.63
N ALA A 51 14.64 25.17 -11.01
CA ALA A 51 13.62 24.20 -10.62
C ALA A 51 12.92 23.65 -11.86
N GLY A 52 12.15 22.56 -11.72
CA GLY A 52 11.50 21.92 -12.87
C GLY A 52 11.41 20.40 -12.77
N HIS A 53 10.68 19.78 -13.68
CA HIS A 53 10.50 18.33 -13.73
C HIS A 53 11.82 17.58 -13.88
N PHE A 54 11.80 16.31 -13.51
CA PHE A 54 12.90 15.40 -13.64
C PHE A 54 13.26 15.24 -15.12
N SER A 55 14.56 15.16 -15.43
CA SER A 55 15.08 15.19 -16.81
C SER A 55 14.79 16.43 -17.65
N ALA A 56 14.25 17.55 -17.10
CA ALA A 56 14.01 18.78 -17.86
C ALA A 56 15.30 19.51 -18.32
N GLY A 57 16.48 19.04 -17.91
CA GLY A 57 17.78 19.60 -18.29
C GLY A 57 18.27 20.76 -17.43
N LYS A 58 17.85 20.83 -16.15
CA LYS A 58 18.27 21.85 -15.17
C LYS A 58 19.79 21.88 -14.96
N SER A 59 20.38 20.75 -14.58
CA SER A 59 21.82 20.61 -14.34
C SER A 59 22.63 20.90 -15.61
N SER A 60 22.12 20.48 -16.78
CA SER A 60 22.71 20.79 -18.09
C SER A 60 22.69 22.29 -18.39
N MET A 61 21.60 22.98 -18.04
CA MET A 61 21.47 24.44 -18.18
C MET A 61 22.47 25.17 -17.29
N ILE A 62 22.64 24.73 -16.04
CA ILE A 62 23.61 25.31 -15.11
C ILE A 62 25.04 25.10 -15.63
N ASN A 63 25.37 23.91 -16.14
CA ASN A 63 26.66 23.63 -16.77
C ASN A 63 26.92 24.53 -17.99
N ALA A 64 25.91 24.74 -18.83
CA ALA A 64 26.02 25.64 -19.98
C ALA A 64 26.23 27.10 -19.55
N LEU A 65 25.58 27.53 -18.46
CA LEU A 65 25.70 28.88 -17.89
C LEU A 65 27.00 29.11 -17.14
N SER A 66 27.55 28.09 -16.48
CA SER A 66 28.85 28.16 -15.80
C SER A 66 30.01 28.13 -16.81
N GLY A 67 29.81 27.51 -17.97
CA GLY A 67 30.80 27.35 -19.04
C GLY A 67 31.59 26.04 -18.94
N GLU A 68 31.29 25.19 -17.95
CA GLU A 68 31.94 23.91 -17.72
C GLU A 68 30.96 22.84 -17.22
N ASN A 69 31.28 21.56 -17.48
CA ASN A 69 30.43 20.42 -17.12
C ASN A 69 30.64 19.97 -15.66
N LEU A 70 30.19 20.80 -14.71
CA LEU A 70 30.41 20.63 -13.26
C LEU A 70 29.42 19.65 -12.61
N LEU A 71 28.15 19.65 -13.03
CA LEU A 71 27.07 18.83 -12.49
C LEU A 71 26.85 17.54 -13.29
N ALA A 72 26.32 16.50 -12.66
CA ALA A 72 25.89 15.28 -13.34
C ALA A 72 24.51 15.49 -14.00
N SER A 73 24.41 15.26 -15.31
CA SER A 73 23.13 15.13 -16.00
C SER A 73 22.72 13.66 -16.01
N SER A 74 21.63 13.30 -15.33
CA SER A 74 21.09 11.93 -15.29
C SER A 74 19.62 11.93 -15.74
N PRO A 75 19.17 10.93 -16.52
CA PRO A 75 17.78 10.74 -16.91
C PRO A 75 16.99 9.84 -15.93
N ILE A 76 17.56 9.54 -14.76
CA ILE A 76 16.96 8.77 -13.64
C ILE A 76 16.87 9.65 -12.39
N PRO A 77 15.76 9.63 -11.62
CA PRO A 77 15.56 10.47 -10.43
C PRO A 77 16.82 10.58 -9.58
N THR A 78 17.52 11.72 -9.66
CA THR A 78 18.68 11.99 -8.82
C THR A 78 18.19 12.44 -7.46
N SER A 79 18.72 11.80 -6.42
CA SER A 79 18.36 12.01 -5.02
C SER A 79 18.38 13.47 -4.54
N ALA A 80 17.73 13.72 -3.39
CA ALA A 80 17.33 14.99 -2.74
C ALA A 80 18.37 16.11 -2.49
N ASN A 81 19.49 16.15 -3.20
CA ASN A 81 20.63 17.02 -2.89
C ASN A 81 20.49 18.38 -3.56
N ILE A 82 20.68 19.45 -2.77
CA ILE A 82 20.79 20.81 -3.31
C ILE A 82 22.25 21.04 -3.73
N VAL A 83 22.48 21.43 -4.98
CA VAL A 83 23.84 21.75 -5.45
C VAL A 83 23.99 23.23 -5.72
N LYS A 84 24.90 23.89 -5.01
CA LYS A 84 25.25 25.30 -5.21
C LYS A 84 26.51 25.42 -6.04
N VAL A 85 26.50 26.26 -7.07
CA VAL A 85 27.64 26.56 -7.93
C VAL A 85 27.87 28.07 -7.94
N HIS A 86 29.10 28.50 -7.67
CA HIS A 86 29.47 29.92 -7.69
C HIS A 86 30.90 30.14 -8.17
N LYS A 87 31.22 31.37 -8.56
CA LYS A 87 32.59 31.76 -8.93
C LYS A 87 33.43 32.03 -7.69
N SER A 88 34.61 31.42 -7.62
CA SER A 88 35.56 31.53 -6.50
C SER A 88 36.97 31.90 -6.98
N GLU A 89 37.89 32.17 -6.06
CA GLU A 89 39.32 32.37 -6.40
C GLU A 89 40.07 31.05 -6.57
N GLU A 90 39.59 29.97 -5.95
CA GLU A 90 40.17 28.61 -5.97
C GLU A 90 39.09 27.57 -6.27
N ASP A 91 39.46 26.46 -6.93
CA ASP A 91 38.54 25.36 -7.20
C ASP A 91 38.36 24.48 -5.96
N PHE A 92 37.11 24.25 -5.54
CA PHE A 92 36.78 23.36 -4.43
C PHE A 92 35.37 22.76 -4.57
N ALA A 93 35.15 21.64 -3.91
CA ALA A 93 33.81 21.14 -3.63
C ALA A 93 33.66 20.82 -2.14
N VAL A 94 32.57 21.23 -1.50
CA VAL A 94 32.22 20.90 -0.11
C VAL A 94 30.94 20.08 -0.12
N VAL A 95 30.99 18.87 0.44
CA VAL A 95 29.86 17.95 0.56
C VAL A 95 29.38 17.98 2.01
N TYR A 96 28.15 18.45 2.21
CA TYR A 96 27.46 18.45 3.49
C TYR A 96 26.65 17.15 3.62
N MET A 97 26.85 16.41 4.72
CA MET A 97 26.20 15.10 4.96
C MET A 97 25.12 15.21 6.04
N HIS A 98 24.11 14.32 6.01
CA HIS A 98 22.99 14.37 6.97
C HIS A 98 23.37 14.06 8.43
N LYS A 99 24.38 13.22 8.65
CA LYS A 99 24.76 12.70 9.98
C LYS A 99 26.26 12.78 10.29
N GLU A 100 27.06 13.30 9.35
CA GLU A 100 28.52 13.37 9.44
C GLU A 100 29.04 14.79 9.18
N LYS A 101 30.31 15.04 9.49
CA LYS A 101 30.94 16.35 9.29
C LYS A 101 31.15 16.64 7.79
N PRO A 102 31.04 17.91 7.35
CA PRO A 102 31.27 18.26 5.94
C PRO A 102 32.67 17.88 5.45
N VAL A 103 32.77 17.51 4.18
CA VAL A 103 34.00 17.08 3.54
C VAL A 103 34.36 18.04 2.40
N LYS A 104 35.58 18.58 2.39
CA LYS A 104 36.13 19.43 1.33
C LYS A 104 37.06 18.65 0.41
N PHE A 105 36.87 18.86 -0.88
CA PHE A 105 37.72 18.46 -1.98
C PHE A 105 38.48 19.70 -2.46
N GLU A 106 39.81 19.63 -2.48
CA GLU A 106 40.70 20.72 -2.95
C GLU A 106 41.06 20.56 -4.43
N ALA A 107 41.54 21.64 -5.06
CA ALA A 107 41.89 21.73 -6.47
C ALA A 107 42.61 20.46 -7.01
N GLY A 108 42.05 19.86 -8.07
CA GLY A 108 42.55 18.62 -8.69
C GLY A 108 41.80 17.34 -8.27
N TYR A 109 40.68 17.44 -7.57
CA TYR A 109 39.79 16.32 -7.25
C TYR A 109 39.18 15.68 -8.51
N ASP A 110 38.88 14.38 -8.46
CA ASP A 110 38.16 13.71 -9.56
C ASP A 110 36.70 14.20 -9.57
N PHE A 111 36.35 14.96 -10.60
CA PHE A 111 34.99 15.43 -10.85
C PHE A 111 33.98 14.27 -10.92
N LYS A 112 34.42 13.04 -11.26
CA LYS A 112 33.54 11.86 -11.24
C LYS A 112 33.04 11.53 -9.83
N THR A 113 33.90 11.58 -8.82
CA THR A 113 33.54 11.28 -7.43
C THR A 113 32.49 12.25 -6.87
N VAL A 114 32.66 13.56 -7.14
CA VAL A 114 31.70 14.58 -6.69
C VAL A 114 30.37 14.43 -7.46
N LYS A 115 30.41 14.04 -8.73
CA LYS A 115 29.22 13.70 -9.53
C LYS A 115 28.48 12.49 -8.99
N GLU A 116 29.16 11.43 -8.57
CA GLU A 116 28.54 10.26 -7.93
C GLU A 116 27.89 10.62 -6.59
N LEU A 117 28.56 11.42 -5.76
CA LEU A 117 28.01 11.90 -4.49
C LEU A 117 26.78 12.80 -4.69
N SER A 118 26.73 13.58 -5.77
CA SER A 118 25.54 14.38 -6.12
C SER A 118 24.30 13.52 -6.42
N LYS A 119 24.49 12.26 -6.82
CA LYS A 119 23.42 11.28 -7.07
C LYS A 119 22.99 10.49 -5.81
N ASN A 120 23.64 10.69 -4.65
CA ASN A 120 23.38 9.93 -3.42
C ASN A 120 22.89 10.80 -2.25
N GLY A 121 21.58 10.93 -2.11
CA GLY A 121 20.92 11.87 -1.18
C GLY A 121 20.40 11.27 0.11
N ASP A 122 20.59 9.96 0.28
CA ASP A 122 20.48 9.32 1.59
C ASP A 122 21.67 9.68 2.49
N LEU A 123 22.82 9.98 1.88
CA LEU A 123 24.07 10.32 2.56
C LEU A 123 24.31 11.85 2.61
N VAL A 124 24.06 12.53 1.48
CA VAL A 124 24.40 13.94 1.26
C VAL A 124 23.14 14.81 1.41
N SER A 125 23.29 16.02 1.97
CA SER A 125 22.21 17.01 2.09
C SER A 125 22.39 18.19 1.14
N GLN A 126 23.63 18.62 0.94
CA GLN A 126 23.98 19.76 0.08
C GLN A 126 25.40 19.60 -0.48
N ILE A 127 25.62 20.06 -1.70
CA ILE A 127 26.97 20.17 -2.30
C ILE A 127 27.22 21.63 -2.68
N GLU A 128 28.38 22.17 -2.35
CA GLU A 128 28.80 23.51 -2.73
C GLU A 128 30.06 23.44 -3.58
N ILE A 129 30.01 23.98 -4.79
CA ILE A 129 31.09 23.95 -5.77
C ILE A 129 31.53 25.39 -6.04
N GLY A 130 32.77 25.70 -5.66
CA GLY A 130 33.44 26.93 -6.05
C GLY A 130 34.35 26.66 -7.23
N HIS A 131 34.19 27.42 -8.32
CA HIS A 131 35.01 27.25 -9.52
C HIS A 131 35.64 28.56 -10.00
N SER A 132 36.95 28.57 -10.20
CA SER A 132 37.73 29.76 -10.55
C SER A 132 37.56 30.20 -12.02
N ALA A 133 37.40 29.25 -12.93
CA ALA A 133 37.20 29.52 -14.36
C ALA A 133 35.71 29.74 -14.73
N SER A 134 34.79 29.69 -13.77
CA SER A 134 33.36 29.90 -14.00
C SER A 134 33.08 31.26 -14.66
N THR A 135 32.18 31.26 -15.64
CA THR A 135 31.72 32.47 -16.31
C THR A 135 30.68 33.25 -15.51
N LEU A 136 30.17 32.68 -14.41
CA LEU A 136 29.22 33.36 -13.51
C LEU A 136 29.81 34.63 -12.88
N PRO A 137 29.01 35.66 -12.60
CA PRO A 137 29.48 36.84 -11.88
C PRO A 137 29.91 36.53 -10.44
N PHE A 138 30.94 37.23 -9.93
CA PHE A 138 31.31 37.12 -8.51
C PHE A 138 30.16 37.60 -7.61
N GLY A 139 29.77 36.78 -6.63
CA GLY A 139 28.66 37.06 -5.72
C GLY A 139 27.31 36.44 -6.12
N VAL A 140 27.22 35.83 -7.31
CA VAL A 140 26.06 35.04 -7.75
C VAL A 140 26.28 33.57 -7.44
N THR A 141 25.30 32.96 -6.79
CA THR A 141 25.22 31.52 -6.56
C THR A 141 24.07 30.94 -7.36
N VAL A 142 24.37 30.00 -8.25
CA VAL A 142 23.35 29.23 -8.97
C VAL A 142 23.08 27.94 -8.20
N MET A 143 21.80 27.63 -7.99
CA MET A 143 21.37 26.49 -7.22
C MET A 143 20.60 25.52 -8.12
N ASP A 144 21.10 24.29 -8.24
CA ASP A 144 20.36 23.18 -8.81
C ASP A 144 19.48 22.56 -7.72
N THR A 145 18.18 22.45 -7.99
CA THR A 145 17.21 21.88 -7.05
C THR A 145 16.66 20.55 -7.58
N PRO A 146 16.30 19.60 -6.70
CA PRO A 146 15.69 18.34 -7.13
C PRO A 146 14.42 18.52 -7.99
N GLY A 147 14.02 17.45 -8.70
CA GLY A 147 12.82 17.45 -9.56
C GLY A 147 11.52 17.60 -8.77
N VAL A 148 10.59 18.42 -9.26
CA VAL A 148 9.31 18.73 -8.58
C VAL A 148 8.24 17.63 -8.72
N ASP A 149 8.48 16.67 -9.58
CA ASP A 149 7.64 15.55 -10.01
C ASP A 149 8.08 14.20 -9.40
N SER A 150 9.02 14.23 -8.46
CA SER A 150 9.50 13.02 -7.79
C SER A 150 8.42 12.40 -6.91
N THR A 151 8.34 11.07 -6.90
CA THR A 151 7.37 10.28 -6.12
C THR A 151 7.64 10.23 -4.61
N ASP A 152 8.72 10.87 -4.14
CA ASP A 152 9.09 10.91 -2.73
C ASP A 152 8.98 12.35 -2.19
N ASP A 153 8.16 12.49 -1.14
CA ASP A 153 7.79 13.75 -0.47
C ASP A 153 9.00 14.51 0.07
N ALA A 154 10.09 13.81 0.45
CA ALA A 154 11.33 14.44 0.90
C ALA A 154 11.94 15.31 -0.21
N HIS A 155 11.82 14.91 -1.48
CA HIS A 155 12.34 15.64 -2.63
C HIS A 155 11.56 16.91 -2.93
N ARG A 156 10.23 16.88 -2.81
CA ARG A 156 9.39 18.06 -3.03
C ARG A 156 9.61 19.11 -1.94
N MET A 157 9.65 18.69 -0.66
CA MET A 157 9.86 19.62 0.46
C MET A 157 11.26 20.23 0.50
N SER A 158 12.30 19.47 0.11
CA SER A 158 13.67 19.99 -0.03
C SER A 158 13.74 21.08 -1.12
N THR A 159 13.11 20.82 -2.27
CA THR A 159 13.03 21.77 -3.40
C THR A 159 12.28 23.05 -3.03
N GLU A 160 11.12 22.95 -2.36
CA GLU A 160 10.37 24.12 -1.89
C GLU A 160 11.16 24.94 -0.86
N SER A 161 11.80 24.29 0.12
CA SER A 161 12.62 24.94 1.15
C SER A 161 13.82 25.69 0.57
N ALA A 162 14.47 25.12 -0.44
CA ALA A 162 15.61 25.72 -1.11
C ALA A 162 15.24 26.94 -1.97
N LEU A 163 14.09 26.88 -2.65
CA LEU A 163 13.63 27.97 -3.52
C LEU A 163 13.14 29.20 -2.73
N HIS A 164 12.81 29.05 -1.44
CA HIS A 164 12.43 30.18 -0.56
C HIS A 164 13.55 31.20 -0.34
N ILE A 165 14.82 30.81 -0.49
CA ILE A 165 15.97 31.71 -0.35
C ILE A 165 16.48 32.23 -1.70
N ALA A 166 15.87 31.84 -2.82
CA ALA A 166 16.26 32.29 -4.15
C ALA A 166 15.75 33.71 -4.46
N ASP A 167 16.61 34.55 -5.03
CA ASP A 167 16.30 35.91 -5.47
C ASP A 167 15.72 35.92 -6.90
N ILE A 168 16.11 34.96 -7.75
CA ILE A 168 15.56 34.68 -9.09
C ILE A 168 15.27 33.17 -9.21
N VAL A 169 14.18 32.78 -9.88
CA VAL A 169 13.87 31.37 -10.16
C VAL A 169 13.67 31.14 -11.66
N PHE A 170 14.43 30.20 -12.22
CA PHE A 170 14.22 29.64 -13.56
C PHE A 170 13.53 28.28 -13.43
N TYR A 171 12.32 28.17 -13.97
CA TYR A 171 11.56 26.93 -13.97
C TYR A 171 11.62 26.27 -15.35
N THR A 172 12.28 25.11 -15.42
CA THR A 172 12.67 24.40 -16.65
C THR A 172 11.75 23.21 -16.92
N MET A 173 11.30 23.06 -18.17
CA MET A 173 10.35 22.03 -18.61
C MET A 173 10.85 21.35 -19.88
N ASP A 174 10.48 20.08 -20.09
CA ASP A 174 10.73 19.36 -21.34
C ASP A 174 9.72 19.79 -22.42
N TYR A 175 10.18 19.94 -23.67
CA TYR A 175 9.35 20.24 -24.85
C TYR A 175 8.07 19.38 -24.95
N ASN A 176 8.15 18.07 -24.75
CA ASN A 176 7.01 17.15 -24.89
C ASN A 176 6.03 17.22 -23.71
N HIS A 177 6.46 17.73 -22.56
CA HIS A 177 5.70 17.72 -21.31
C HIS A 177 5.41 19.12 -20.76
N VAL A 178 5.67 20.16 -21.55
CA VAL A 178 5.48 21.58 -21.16
C VAL A 178 4.04 21.89 -20.74
N GLN A 179 3.06 21.18 -21.31
CA GLN A 179 1.64 21.36 -21.00
C GLN A 179 1.11 20.41 -19.93
N SER A 180 2.00 19.79 -19.14
CA SER A 180 1.57 18.98 -17.99
C SER A 180 0.90 19.85 -16.94
N GLU A 181 -0.12 19.29 -16.30
CA GLU A 181 -0.87 20.01 -15.27
C GLU A 181 0.00 20.42 -14.07
N LEU A 182 0.96 19.56 -13.71
CA LEU A 182 1.89 19.78 -12.61
C LEU A 182 2.75 21.05 -12.84
N ASN A 183 3.17 21.31 -14.09
CA ASN A 183 3.94 22.51 -14.45
C ASN A 183 3.16 23.80 -14.16
N PHE A 184 1.85 23.83 -14.48
CA PHE A 184 1.02 25.01 -14.27
C PHE A 184 0.85 25.33 -12.78
N GLN A 185 0.52 24.32 -11.97
CA GLN A 185 0.25 24.52 -10.55
C GLN A 185 1.50 24.95 -9.78
N PHE A 186 2.64 24.32 -10.04
CA PHE A 186 3.89 24.62 -9.34
C PHE A 186 4.39 26.05 -9.65
N THR A 187 4.34 26.45 -10.92
CA THR A 187 4.77 27.81 -11.33
C THR A 187 3.92 28.89 -10.67
N LYS A 188 2.60 28.67 -10.56
CA LYS A 188 1.67 29.58 -9.89
C LYS A 188 2.03 29.79 -8.41
N GLN A 189 2.40 28.72 -7.71
CA GLN A 189 2.80 28.77 -6.30
C GLN A 189 4.10 29.55 -6.11
N LEU A 190 5.12 29.32 -6.95
CA LEU A 190 6.39 30.07 -6.91
C LEU A 190 6.18 31.57 -7.08
N MET A 191 5.36 31.97 -8.05
CA MET A 191 5.11 33.37 -8.39
C MET A 191 4.42 34.17 -7.28
N LYS A 192 3.72 33.51 -6.35
CA LYS A 192 3.07 34.17 -5.21
C LYS A 192 4.08 34.81 -4.26
N TYR A 193 5.29 34.29 -4.20
CA TYR A 193 6.29 34.64 -3.18
C TYR A 193 7.58 35.20 -3.78
N ASN A 194 7.92 34.81 -5.01
CA ASN A 194 8.99 35.41 -5.78
C ASN A 194 8.43 36.02 -7.09
N PRO A 195 8.45 37.37 -7.25
CA PRO A 195 8.00 38.00 -8.49
C PRO A 195 9.01 37.85 -9.65
N ASN A 196 10.20 37.30 -9.40
CA ASN A 196 11.29 37.09 -10.37
C ASN A 196 11.33 35.64 -10.89
N VAL A 197 10.20 35.13 -11.39
CA VAL A 197 10.10 33.78 -11.99
C VAL A 197 10.13 33.85 -13.52
N TYR A 198 10.97 33.03 -14.13
CA TYR A 198 11.09 32.85 -15.59
C TYR A 198 10.84 31.38 -15.97
N LEU A 199 10.23 31.14 -17.13
CA LEU A 199 9.99 29.79 -17.66
C LEU A 199 10.97 29.46 -18.77
N ILE A 200 11.46 28.22 -18.79
CA ILE A 200 12.34 27.67 -19.81
C ILE A 200 11.70 26.39 -20.37
N VAL A 201 11.38 26.37 -21.66
CA VAL A 201 10.99 25.18 -22.40
C VAL A 201 12.23 24.66 -23.12
N ASN A 202 12.81 23.59 -22.57
CA ASN A 202 14.08 23.04 -23.01
C ASN A 202 13.90 21.87 -23.98
N MET A 203 14.97 21.48 -24.68
CA MET A 203 15.01 20.39 -25.67
C MET A 203 14.12 20.64 -26.90
N ILE A 204 14.09 21.88 -27.41
CA ILE A 204 13.33 22.22 -28.61
C ILE A 204 13.82 21.54 -29.89
N ASP A 205 15.01 20.92 -29.87
CA ASP A 205 15.53 20.04 -30.93
C ASP A 205 14.65 18.81 -31.18
N LYS A 206 13.72 18.49 -30.27
CA LYS A 206 12.70 17.45 -30.47
C LYS A 206 11.57 17.88 -31.42
N HIS A 207 11.45 19.17 -31.72
CA HIS A 207 10.35 19.70 -32.52
C HIS A 207 10.40 19.21 -33.97
N LYS A 208 9.23 18.98 -34.55
CA LYS A 208 9.05 18.52 -35.92
C LYS A 208 8.07 19.42 -36.65
N GLU A 209 8.60 20.28 -37.51
CA GLU A 209 7.85 21.29 -38.26
C GLU A 209 6.73 20.69 -39.15
N ASN A 210 6.86 19.43 -39.55
CA ASN A 210 5.87 18.73 -40.37
C ASN A 210 4.67 18.20 -39.58
N GLU A 211 4.74 18.18 -38.24
CA GLU A 211 3.63 17.77 -37.37
C GLU A 211 2.84 19.00 -36.87
N LEU A 212 3.54 20.06 -36.43
CA LEU A 212 2.98 21.33 -35.97
C LEU A 212 4.01 22.44 -36.23
N SER A 213 3.60 23.65 -36.60
CA SER A 213 4.56 24.76 -36.76
C SER A 213 5.08 25.27 -35.40
N PHE A 214 6.33 25.70 -35.34
CA PHE A 214 6.93 26.15 -34.07
C PHE A 214 6.24 27.41 -33.49
N GLU A 215 5.71 28.29 -34.34
CA GLU A 215 4.97 29.48 -33.90
C GLU A 215 3.61 29.13 -33.28
N GLU A 216 2.89 28.15 -33.85
CA GLU A 216 1.66 27.64 -33.25
C GLU A 216 1.93 26.95 -31.92
N PHE A 217 3.03 26.19 -31.80
CA PHE A 217 3.46 25.60 -30.55
C PHE A 217 3.70 26.67 -29.46
N LYS A 218 4.49 27.71 -29.76
CA LYS A 218 4.74 28.82 -28.82
C LYS A 218 3.45 29.49 -28.37
N ALA A 219 2.56 29.80 -29.31
CA ALA A 219 1.26 30.39 -29.00
C ALA A 219 0.45 29.48 -28.06
N THR A 220 0.48 28.17 -28.29
CA THR A 220 -0.22 27.20 -27.45
C THR A 220 0.36 27.18 -26.02
N VAL A 221 1.69 27.16 -25.86
CA VAL A 221 2.34 27.23 -24.53
C VAL A 221 1.93 28.49 -23.78
N HIS A 222 2.02 29.67 -24.43
CA HIS A 222 1.63 30.93 -23.81
C HIS A 222 0.16 30.95 -23.40
N ASN A 223 -0.73 30.50 -24.28
CA ASN A 223 -2.17 30.45 -23.99
C ASN A 223 -2.48 29.49 -22.84
N SER A 224 -1.79 28.34 -22.76
CA SER A 224 -1.95 27.39 -21.66
C SER A 224 -1.54 28.00 -20.31
N PHE A 225 -0.36 28.61 -20.18
CA PHE A 225 0.05 29.23 -18.91
C PHE A 225 -0.83 30.43 -18.51
N ALA A 226 -1.27 31.22 -19.49
CA ALA A 226 -2.16 32.35 -19.25
C ALA A 226 -3.54 31.91 -18.76
N ALA A 227 -4.08 30.79 -19.28
CA ALA A 227 -5.35 30.23 -18.83
C ALA A 227 -5.33 29.93 -17.31
N TRP A 228 -4.22 29.40 -16.82
CA TRP A 228 -3.97 29.09 -15.40
C TRP A 228 -3.62 30.30 -14.52
N GLY A 229 -3.61 31.52 -15.08
CA GLY A 229 -3.28 32.76 -14.37
C GLY A 229 -1.79 32.93 -14.08
N VAL A 230 -0.92 32.23 -14.81
CA VAL A 230 0.54 32.29 -14.65
C VAL A 230 1.13 33.26 -15.68
N VAL A 231 1.63 34.40 -15.21
CA VAL A 231 2.24 35.45 -16.07
C VAL A 231 3.71 35.67 -15.66
N PRO A 232 4.63 34.78 -16.10
CA PRO A 232 6.03 34.86 -15.71
C PRO A 232 6.70 36.12 -16.30
N LYS A 233 7.86 36.52 -15.77
CA LYS A 233 8.63 37.64 -16.33
C LYS A 233 9.10 37.39 -17.77
N GLY A 234 9.23 36.13 -18.17
CA GLY A 234 9.56 35.70 -19.51
C GLY A 234 9.38 34.20 -19.69
N VAL A 235 9.20 33.78 -20.95
CA VAL A 235 9.19 32.38 -21.38
C VAL A 235 10.27 32.26 -22.46
N PHE A 236 11.17 31.30 -22.31
CA PHE A 236 12.31 31.08 -23.19
C PHE A 236 12.28 29.67 -23.75
N PHE A 237 12.65 29.51 -25.01
CA PHE A 237 12.70 28.23 -25.71
C PHE A 237 14.16 27.87 -25.97
N THR A 238 14.67 26.78 -25.41
CA THR A 238 16.12 26.48 -25.44
C THR A 238 16.44 25.10 -26.00
N SER A 239 17.57 24.98 -26.69
CA SER A 239 18.25 23.70 -26.94
C SER A 239 19.71 23.83 -26.56
N LEU A 240 20.18 22.89 -25.73
CA LEU A 240 21.58 22.76 -25.37
C LEU A 240 22.33 21.78 -26.29
N ARG A 241 21.60 20.98 -27.07
CA ARG A 241 22.15 20.01 -28.02
C ARG A 241 22.43 20.65 -29.38
N GLU A 242 21.56 21.58 -29.80
CA GLU A 242 21.69 22.34 -31.04
C GLU A 242 21.80 23.85 -30.73
N PRO A 243 23.00 24.36 -30.40
CA PRO A 243 23.19 25.76 -30.02
C PRO A 243 22.74 26.74 -31.11
N GLU A 244 22.92 26.37 -32.37
CA GLU A 244 22.57 27.15 -33.57
C GLU A 244 21.10 26.99 -34.00
N HIS A 245 20.26 26.33 -33.19
CA HIS A 245 18.84 26.18 -33.50
C HIS A 245 18.18 27.57 -33.64
N PRO A 246 17.41 27.85 -34.72
CA PRO A 246 16.96 29.20 -35.07
C PRO A 246 16.04 29.86 -34.03
N HIS A 247 15.43 29.05 -33.15
CA HIS A 247 14.57 29.51 -32.07
C HIS A 247 15.19 29.38 -30.67
N ASN A 248 16.51 29.22 -30.57
CA ASN A 248 17.19 29.03 -29.29
C ASN A 248 17.38 30.35 -28.53
N ASP A 249 16.67 30.52 -27.43
CA ASP A 249 16.71 31.70 -26.55
C ASP A 249 17.81 31.62 -25.46
N PHE A 250 18.73 30.65 -25.53
CA PHE A 250 19.75 30.43 -24.50
C PHE A 250 20.58 31.69 -24.18
N GLU A 251 20.96 32.47 -25.19
CA GLU A 251 21.72 33.72 -24.99
C GLU A 251 20.91 34.79 -24.22
N ALA A 252 19.58 34.79 -24.34
CA ALA A 252 18.72 35.68 -23.55
C ALA A 252 18.70 35.27 -22.07
N VAL A 253 18.60 33.96 -21.79
CA VAL A 253 18.68 33.40 -20.43
C VAL A 253 20.04 33.72 -19.80
N LYS A 254 21.12 33.47 -20.54
CA LYS A 254 22.50 33.77 -20.12
C LYS A 254 22.68 35.24 -19.78
N LYS A 255 22.14 36.14 -20.60
CA LYS A 255 22.19 37.58 -20.33
C LYS A 255 21.52 37.96 -19.01
N ILE A 256 20.36 37.38 -18.69
CA ILE A 256 19.66 37.63 -17.42
C ILE A 256 20.51 37.21 -16.21
N VAL A 257 21.17 36.06 -16.31
CA VAL A 257 22.08 35.57 -15.25
C VAL A 257 23.32 36.47 -15.11
N MET A 258 23.89 36.95 -16.23
CA MET A 258 25.07 37.82 -16.19
C MET A 258 24.75 39.24 -15.69
N ASP A 259 23.56 39.75 -16.01
CA ASP A 259 23.09 41.09 -15.61
C ASP A 259 22.50 41.11 -14.19
N SER A 260 22.38 39.96 -13.50
CA SER A 260 21.74 39.86 -12.18
C SER A 260 22.48 40.62 -11.08
N MET A 261 23.74 40.99 -11.31
CA MET A 261 24.55 41.81 -10.40
C MET A 261 24.31 43.33 -10.57
N ASN A 262 23.42 43.75 -11.46
CA ASN A 262 22.99 45.14 -11.54
C ASN A 262 21.92 45.40 -10.45
N ASP A 263 22.13 46.39 -9.58
CA ASP A 263 21.23 46.76 -8.48
C ASP A 263 20.91 45.63 -7.45
N TRP A 264 21.75 44.59 -7.39
CA TRP A 264 21.55 43.41 -6.53
C TRP A 264 21.47 43.74 -5.03
N GLN A 265 22.13 44.81 -4.58
CA GLN A 265 22.14 45.23 -3.18
C GLN A 265 20.74 45.65 -2.71
N ASP A 266 20.05 46.46 -3.51
CA ASP A 266 18.70 46.93 -3.20
C ASP A 266 17.69 45.78 -3.30
N GLN A 267 17.85 44.90 -4.31
CA GLN A 267 17.01 43.72 -4.47
C GLN A 267 17.20 42.69 -3.35
N LEU A 268 18.42 42.48 -2.88
CA LEU A 268 18.72 41.58 -1.77
C LEU A 268 18.10 42.10 -0.47
N VAL A 269 18.23 43.41 -0.17
CA VAL A 269 17.61 44.01 1.03
C VAL A 269 16.08 43.91 0.96
N GLN A 270 15.49 44.18 -0.20
CA GLN A 270 14.04 44.08 -0.40
C GLN A 270 13.55 42.64 -0.20
N THR A 271 14.23 41.68 -0.83
CA THR A 271 13.89 40.25 -0.72
C THR A 271 14.07 39.78 0.72
N ALA A 272 15.19 40.13 1.38
CA ALA A 272 15.48 39.76 2.75
C ALA A 272 14.49 40.33 3.78
N THR A 273 14.06 41.57 3.58
CA THR A 273 13.02 42.21 4.41
C THR A 273 11.69 41.48 4.29
N ASN A 274 11.33 41.06 3.06
CA ASN A 274 10.12 40.29 2.82
C ASN A 274 10.22 38.90 3.45
N THR A 275 11.40 38.25 3.40
CA THR A 275 11.64 36.95 4.05
C THR A 275 11.48 37.01 5.57
N LEU A 276 12.00 38.04 6.27
CA LEU A 276 11.83 38.14 7.73
C LEU A 276 10.40 38.48 8.16
N ARG A 277 9.69 39.32 7.39
CA ARG A 277 8.26 39.57 7.64
C ARG A 277 7.44 38.31 7.42
N LEU A 278 7.80 37.52 6.41
CA LEU A 278 7.21 36.22 6.16
C LEU A 278 7.44 35.32 7.37
N LEU A 279 8.68 35.05 7.78
CA LEU A 279 8.99 34.19 8.93
C LEU A 279 8.26 34.60 10.22
N GLN A 280 8.15 35.90 10.49
CA GLN A 280 7.33 36.40 11.60
C GLN A 280 5.84 36.08 11.45
N SER A 281 5.27 36.42 10.30
CA SER A 281 3.86 36.13 10.02
C SER A 281 3.60 34.63 10.03
N GLU A 282 4.56 33.81 9.62
CA GLU A 282 4.47 32.37 9.70
C GLU A 282 4.48 31.87 11.14
N HIS A 283 5.30 32.43 12.01
CA HIS A 283 5.35 32.07 13.43
C HIS A 283 4.11 32.54 14.21
N ASP A 284 3.63 33.75 13.93
CA ASP A 284 2.41 34.27 14.56
C ASP A 284 1.21 33.43 14.15
N ASN A 285 1.12 33.06 12.87
CA ASN A 285 0.13 32.11 12.39
C ASN A 285 0.36 30.72 12.98
N TYR A 286 1.62 30.26 13.12
CA TYR A 286 1.94 28.98 13.75
C TYR A 286 1.39 28.89 15.17
N LEU A 287 1.57 29.92 16.02
CA LEU A 287 1.06 29.92 17.39
C LEU A 287 -0.47 30.07 17.46
N ILE A 288 -1.07 30.87 16.58
CA ILE A 288 -2.54 31.02 16.49
C ILE A 288 -3.18 29.70 16.07
N GLU A 289 -2.60 29.08 15.04
CA GLU A 289 -2.97 27.75 14.57
C GLU A 289 -2.71 26.74 15.68
N GLU A 290 -1.54 26.68 16.33
CA GLU A 290 -1.25 25.68 17.37
C GLU A 290 -2.24 25.74 18.55
N ARG A 291 -2.64 26.94 18.97
CA ARG A 291 -3.67 27.12 20.01
C ARG A 291 -5.04 26.64 19.54
N GLN A 292 -5.44 27.04 18.32
CA GLN A 292 -6.69 26.59 17.72
C GLN A 292 -6.66 25.07 17.50
N ASP A 293 -5.53 24.53 17.06
CA ASP A 293 -5.23 23.13 16.76
C ASP A 293 -5.33 22.33 18.02
N ARG A 294 -4.68 22.74 19.12
CA ARG A 294 -4.85 22.09 20.43
C ARG A 294 -6.30 22.12 20.91
N LEU A 295 -6.96 23.28 20.88
CA LEU A 295 -8.37 23.42 21.27
C LEU A 295 -9.34 22.57 20.44
N ALA A 296 -9.04 22.31 19.17
CA ALA A 296 -9.91 21.53 18.28
C ALA A 296 -9.41 20.12 17.91
N ILE A 297 -8.20 19.74 18.31
CA ILE A 297 -7.75 18.33 18.46
C ILE A 297 -8.45 17.75 19.69
N ASP A 298 -8.50 18.54 20.76
CA ASP A 298 -9.12 18.13 22.00
C ASP A 298 -10.64 18.43 22.03
N GLU A 299 -11.30 18.95 20.98
CA GLU A 299 -12.73 19.39 21.03
C GLU A 299 -13.74 18.25 21.22
N GLU A 300 -13.44 17.03 20.73
CA GLU A 300 -14.25 15.83 21.01
C GLU A 300 -14.11 15.35 22.46
N ILE A 301 -12.99 15.71 23.08
CA ILE A 301 -12.62 15.35 24.44
C ILE A 301 -13.09 16.47 25.41
N LEU A 302 -12.89 17.73 25.04
CA LEU A 302 -13.06 18.95 25.82
C LEU A 302 -13.97 19.90 25.03
N SER A 303 -15.28 19.77 25.22
CA SER A 303 -16.27 20.60 24.53
C SER A 303 -16.20 22.08 24.94
N ALA A 304 -16.85 22.97 24.19
CA ALA A 304 -16.91 24.41 24.53
C ALA A 304 -17.52 24.69 25.92
N ASP A 305 -18.46 23.84 26.37
CA ASP A 305 -19.05 23.93 27.71
C ASP A 305 -18.13 23.33 28.78
N ASP A 306 -17.39 22.25 28.46
CA ASP A 306 -16.36 21.69 29.34
C ASP A 306 -15.21 22.68 29.54
N TRP A 307 -14.79 23.40 28.50
CA TRP A 307 -13.78 24.46 28.60
C TRP A 307 -14.30 25.67 29.38
N ALA A 308 -15.60 26.00 29.28
CA ALA A 308 -16.18 27.04 30.13
C ALA A 308 -16.15 26.67 31.63
N HIS A 309 -16.14 25.36 31.95
CA HIS A 309 -16.13 24.81 33.31
C HIS A 309 -14.85 23.99 33.61
N HIS A 310 -13.75 24.25 32.90
CA HIS A 310 -12.54 23.41 32.92
C HIS A 310 -11.93 23.24 34.33
N GLN A 311 -12.13 24.22 35.22
CA GLN A 311 -11.70 24.15 36.62
C GLN A 311 -12.46 23.08 37.43
N ASP A 312 -13.77 22.90 37.20
CA ASP A 312 -14.60 21.93 37.92
C ASP A 312 -14.30 20.49 37.47
N ILE A 313 -13.97 20.30 36.19
CA ILE A 313 -13.60 19.00 35.60
C ILE A 313 -12.28 18.48 36.18
N LEU A 314 -11.29 19.37 36.32
CA LEU A 314 -10.02 19.06 36.97
C LEU A 314 -10.23 18.62 38.43
N GLU A 315 -11.18 19.20 39.15
CA GLU A 315 -11.45 18.87 40.55
C GLU A 315 -12.16 17.50 40.71
N GLN A 316 -13.09 17.16 39.81
CA GLN A 316 -13.78 15.86 39.79
C GLN A 316 -12.86 14.69 39.42
N TYR A 317 -11.97 14.89 38.44
CA TYR A 317 -11.02 13.87 38.01
C TYR A 317 -10.11 13.39 39.14
N ASN A 318 -9.59 14.34 39.93
CA ASN A 318 -8.74 14.06 41.08
C ASN A 318 -9.43 13.21 42.18
N LYS A 319 -10.76 13.28 42.30
CA LYS A 319 -11.55 12.50 43.28
C LYS A 319 -11.78 11.05 42.84
N LEU A 320 -11.96 10.82 41.54
CA LEU A 320 -12.15 9.50 40.91
C LEU A 320 -10.85 8.69 40.88
N ASN A 321 -9.70 9.34 40.62
CA ASN A 321 -8.37 8.72 40.64
C ASN A 321 -8.09 7.96 41.94
N ARG A 322 -8.53 8.54 43.05
CA ARG A 322 -8.38 7.97 44.39
C ARG A 322 -9.27 6.75 44.69
N GLN A 323 -10.29 6.46 43.87
CA GLN A 323 -11.18 5.29 44.02
C GLN A 323 -10.70 4.06 43.25
N VAL A 324 -10.03 4.23 42.10
CA VAL A 324 -9.60 3.12 41.23
C VAL A 324 -8.36 2.39 41.74
N GLU A 325 -7.49 3.09 42.49
CA GLU A 325 -6.32 2.49 43.15
C GLU A 325 -6.67 1.35 44.13
N LEU A 326 -7.94 1.24 44.55
CA LEU A 326 -8.41 0.27 45.56
C LEU A 326 -8.84 -1.12 45.00
N PHE A 327 -8.75 -1.39 43.68
CA PHE A 327 -9.35 -2.58 43.02
C PHE A 327 -8.38 -3.58 42.33
N SER A 328 -7.05 -3.50 42.49
CA SER A 328 -6.15 -4.57 41.98
C SER A 328 -6.11 -5.76 42.95
N VAL A 329 -5.89 -6.99 42.44
CA VAL A 329 -5.76 -8.19 43.28
C VAL A 329 -4.55 -8.07 44.22
N GLU A 330 -3.44 -7.46 43.77
CA GLU A 330 -2.33 -7.12 44.65
C GLU A 330 -2.73 -6.11 45.74
N ALA A 331 -3.36 -4.98 45.40
CA ALA A 331 -3.74 -3.96 46.39
C ALA A 331 -4.84 -4.45 47.34
N TRP A 332 -5.77 -5.28 46.88
CA TRP A 332 -6.77 -5.93 47.73
C TRP A 332 -6.12 -6.92 48.70
N ASN A 333 -5.17 -7.72 48.22
CA ASN A 333 -4.39 -8.62 49.08
C ASN A 333 -3.61 -7.83 50.13
N GLU A 334 -2.90 -6.76 49.73
CA GLU A 334 -2.17 -5.89 50.64
C GLU A 334 -3.10 -5.24 51.67
N THR A 335 -4.25 -4.72 51.23
CA THR A 335 -5.25 -4.08 52.10
C THR A 335 -5.88 -5.07 53.07
N PHE A 336 -6.25 -6.29 52.62
CA PHE A 336 -6.77 -7.33 53.49
C PHE A 336 -5.70 -7.81 54.48
N GLU A 337 -4.45 -7.94 54.05
CA GLU A 337 -3.33 -8.29 54.92
C GLU A 337 -3.08 -7.22 55.98
N GLU A 338 -3.11 -5.95 55.61
CA GLU A 338 -2.94 -4.82 56.52
C GLU A 338 -4.09 -4.75 57.52
N GLN A 339 -5.35 -4.82 57.08
CA GLN A 339 -6.52 -4.80 57.96
C GLN A 339 -6.59 -6.03 58.87
N ARG A 340 -6.21 -7.22 58.37
CA ARG A 340 -6.07 -8.43 59.20
C ARG A 340 -4.97 -8.26 60.23
N LYS A 341 -3.83 -7.71 59.84
CA LYS A 341 -2.70 -7.45 60.74
C LYS A 341 -3.09 -6.45 61.83
N GLU A 342 -3.80 -5.38 61.47
CA GLU A 342 -4.34 -4.41 62.42
C GLU A 342 -5.36 -5.05 63.38
N LEU A 343 -6.32 -5.83 62.86
CA LEU A 343 -7.31 -6.55 63.66
C LEU A 343 -6.63 -7.51 64.66
N LEU A 344 -5.66 -8.30 64.20
CA LEU A 344 -4.93 -9.24 65.05
C LEU A 344 -3.98 -8.53 66.04
N ALA A 345 -3.46 -7.36 65.69
CA ALA A 345 -2.65 -6.54 66.59
C ALA A 345 -3.51 -5.91 67.70
N ASN A 346 -4.73 -5.48 67.36
CA ASN A 346 -5.67 -4.83 68.28
C ASN A 346 -6.52 -5.81 69.09
N ALA A 347 -6.60 -7.09 68.68
CA ALA A 347 -7.32 -8.11 69.41
C ALA A 347 -6.67 -8.35 70.80
N ALA A 348 -7.46 -8.21 71.86
CA ALA A 348 -7.03 -8.50 73.22
C ALA A 348 -6.99 -10.02 73.48
N ILE A 349 -6.04 -10.73 72.84
CA ILE A 349 -5.95 -12.21 72.88
C ILE A 349 -5.65 -12.74 74.29
N MET A 350 -5.00 -11.93 75.14
CA MET A 350 -4.51 -12.36 76.46
C MET A 350 -5.05 -11.48 77.61
N PRO A 351 -6.37 -11.52 77.87
CA PRO A 351 -6.94 -10.86 79.04
C PRO A 351 -6.42 -11.52 80.34
N ALA A 352 -6.59 -10.82 81.47
CA ALA A 352 -6.07 -11.28 82.77
C ALA A 352 -6.52 -12.70 83.14
N ASP A 353 -7.81 -13.02 82.96
CA ASP A 353 -8.36 -14.36 83.27
C ASP A 353 -7.70 -15.48 82.47
N LEU A 354 -7.51 -15.27 81.16
CA LEU A 354 -6.84 -16.27 80.33
C LEU A 354 -5.36 -16.43 80.71
N ARG A 355 -4.66 -15.34 81.01
CA ARG A 355 -3.27 -15.39 81.47
C ARG A 355 -3.14 -16.16 82.79
N ASP A 356 -4.08 -16.00 83.70
CA ASP A 356 -4.11 -16.75 84.96
C ASP A 356 -4.35 -18.25 84.74
N ARG A 357 -5.25 -18.63 83.82
CA ARG A 357 -5.49 -20.03 83.47
C ARG A 357 -4.29 -20.67 82.76
N LEU A 358 -3.64 -19.95 81.85
CA LEU A 358 -2.40 -20.38 81.21
C LEU A 358 -1.26 -20.53 82.23
N ARG A 359 -1.18 -19.65 83.23
CA ARG A 359 -0.23 -19.80 84.36
C ARG A 359 -0.48 -21.09 85.12
N LEU A 360 -1.74 -21.38 85.47
CA LEU A 360 -2.10 -22.61 86.20
C LEU A 360 -1.77 -23.86 85.39
N TYR A 361 -2.01 -23.83 84.08
CA TYR A 361 -1.59 -24.91 83.18
C TYR A 361 -0.06 -25.06 83.13
N LEU A 362 0.68 -23.97 82.97
CA LEU A 362 2.15 -23.98 82.95
C LEU A 362 2.76 -24.49 84.27
N GLU A 363 2.17 -24.12 85.40
CA GLU A 363 2.54 -24.63 86.73
C GLU A 363 2.37 -26.15 86.81
N SER A 364 1.28 -26.66 86.22
CA SER A 364 1.01 -28.10 86.23
C SER A 364 2.05 -28.92 85.45
N MET A 365 2.80 -28.28 84.54
CA MET A 365 3.83 -28.90 83.71
C MET A 365 5.24 -28.89 84.33
N GLN A 366 5.46 -28.24 85.48
CA GLN A 366 6.76 -28.19 86.14
C GLN A 366 7.21 -29.55 86.71
N GLU A 367 8.51 -29.83 86.73
CA GLU A 367 9.11 -31.13 87.13
C GLU A 367 8.88 -31.53 88.62
N GLY A 368 8.16 -30.72 89.40
CA GLY A 368 7.80 -30.97 90.80
C GLY A 368 6.29 -30.96 91.13
N PHE A 369 5.40 -30.75 90.15
CA PHE A 369 3.96 -30.57 90.41
C PHE A 369 3.27 -31.87 90.87
N LYS A 370 2.64 -31.87 92.06
CA LYS A 370 1.85 -32.99 92.62
C LYS A 370 0.65 -32.47 93.39
N VAL A 371 -0.51 -33.10 93.24
CA VAL A 371 -1.74 -32.72 93.95
C VAL A 371 -2.32 -33.92 94.71
N GLY A 372 -2.46 -33.76 96.04
CA GLY A 372 -3.00 -34.78 96.95
C GLY A 372 -1.96 -35.62 97.72
N GLY A 373 -2.38 -36.16 98.88
CA GLY A 373 -1.52 -36.91 99.81
C GLY A 373 -1.04 -38.29 99.32
N LEU A 374 -0.14 -38.89 100.12
CA LEU A 374 0.86 -39.94 99.82
C LEU A 374 0.43 -41.23 99.08
N PHE A 375 -0.85 -41.47 98.75
CA PHE A 375 -1.30 -42.75 98.14
C PHE A 375 -2.21 -42.66 96.90
N THR A 376 -2.70 -41.48 96.50
CA THR A 376 -3.43 -41.28 95.20
C THR A 376 -2.82 -40.18 94.33
N ALA A 377 -1.61 -39.72 94.70
CA ALA A 377 -0.98 -38.53 94.13
C ALA A 377 -0.77 -38.61 92.62
N LYS A 378 -0.36 -39.74 92.03
CA LYS A 378 -0.14 -39.83 90.56
C LYS A 378 -1.43 -39.60 89.77
N LYS A 379 -2.49 -40.38 90.07
CA LYS A 379 -3.78 -40.29 89.37
C LYS A 379 -4.43 -38.92 89.56
N LYS A 380 -4.44 -38.40 90.80
CA LYS A 380 -4.99 -37.07 91.09
C LYS A 380 -4.18 -35.93 90.47
N THR A 381 -2.87 -36.08 90.33
CA THR A 381 -2.02 -35.09 89.64
C THR A 381 -2.30 -35.08 88.14
N GLU A 382 -2.52 -36.23 87.53
CA GLU A 382 -2.85 -36.35 86.10
C GLU A 382 -4.27 -35.86 85.79
N GLU A 383 -5.24 -36.19 86.64
CA GLU A 383 -6.60 -35.63 86.58
C GLU A 383 -6.59 -34.10 86.71
N GLU A 384 -5.79 -33.55 87.64
CA GLU A 384 -5.66 -32.10 87.82
C GLU A 384 -4.95 -31.40 86.65
N ARG A 385 -3.94 -32.04 86.04
CA ARG A 385 -3.28 -31.55 84.82
C ARG A 385 -4.27 -31.48 83.67
N ASN A 386 -5.07 -32.52 83.47
CA ASN A 386 -6.11 -32.55 82.44
C ASN A 386 -7.19 -31.51 82.70
N ARG A 387 -7.65 -31.35 83.94
CA ARG A 387 -8.60 -30.30 84.30
C ARG A 387 -8.09 -28.90 83.97
N ARG A 388 -6.85 -28.57 84.36
CA ARG A 388 -6.23 -27.26 84.06
C ARG A 388 -5.99 -27.04 82.57
N LYS A 389 -5.65 -28.11 81.83
CA LYS A 389 -5.56 -28.10 80.36
C LYS A 389 -6.89 -27.73 79.73
N GLU A 390 -7.97 -28.40 80.15
CA GLU A 390 -9.31 -28.19 79.62
C GLU A 390 -9.89 -26.82 79.99
N ASP A 391 -9.65 -26.36 81.22
CA ASP A 391 -10.01 -25.01 81.68
C ASP A 391 -9.28 -23.92 80.90
N ALA A 392 -7.98 -24.10 80.65
CA ALA A 392 -7.19 -23.16 79.86
C ALA A 392 -7.63 -23.18 78.38
N TYR A 393 -7.93 -24.36 77.83
CA TYR A 393 -8.36 -24.51 76.45
C TYR A 393 -9.75 -23.90 76.20
N SER A 394 -10.71 -24.17 77.08
CA SER A 394 -12.06 -23.61 76.98
C SER A 394 -12.05 -22.09 77.09
N ALA A 395 -11.29 -21.53 78.05
CA ALA A 395 -11.13 -20.08 78.17
C ALA A 395 -10.42 -19.46 76.96
N TYR A 396 -9.41 -20.14 76.43
CA TYR A 396 -8.70 -19.73 75.22
C TYR A 396 -9.64 -19.69 74.00
N GLN A 397 -10.42 -20.75 73.78
CA GLN A 397 -11.40 -20.79 72.69
C GLN A 397 -12.45 -19.69 72.82
N ASN A 398 -12.96 -19.44 74.03
CA ASN A 398 -13.95 -18.38 74.26
C ASN A 398 -13.40 -16.98 73.96
N VAL A 399 -12.20 -16.66 74.45
CA VAL A 399 -11.55 -15.36 74.21
C VAL A 399 -11.28 -15.18 72.72
N VAL A 400 -10.73 -16.19 72.07
CA VAL A 400 -10.41 -16.13 70.64
C VAL A 400 -11.69 -16.01 69.79
N HIS A 401 -12.74 -16.76 70.13
CA HIS A 401 -14.02 -16.67 69.44
C HIS A 401 -14.63 -15.26 69.56
N ALA A 402 -14.61 -14.69 70.77
CA ALA A 402 -15.17 -13.37 71.05
C ALA A 402 -14.34 -12.22 70.45
N GLN A 403 -13.01 -12.31 70.48
CA GLN A 403 -12.12 -11.20 70.11
C GLN A 403 -11.61 -11.26 68.67
N ILE A 404 -11.57 -12.44 68.06
CA ILE A 404 -11.00 -12.63 66.72
C ILE A 404 -12.05 -13.20 65.77
N THR A 405 -12.62 -14.38 66.06
CA THR A 405 -13.38 -15.15 65.05
C THR A 405 -14.54 -14.36 64.43
N GLY A 406 -15.37 -13.69 65.24
CA GLY A 406 -16.50 -12.90 64.73
C GLY A 406 -16.04 -11.67 63.91
N HIS A 407 -15.04 -10.95 64.40
CA HIS A 407 -14.50 -9.78 63.73
C HIS A 407 -13.78 -10.15 62.42
N LEU A 408 -13.08 -11.29 62.41
CA LEU A 408 -12.37 -11.79 61.25
C LEU A 408 -13.36 -12.26 60.15
N LYS A 409 -14.45 -12.95 60.52
CA LYS A 409 -15.54 -13.26 59.58
C LYS A 409 -16.19 -11.98 59.03
N GLY A 410 -16.39 -10.98 59.89
CA GLY A 410 -16.86 -9.65 59.49
C GLY A 410 -15.91 -8.96 58.50
N LEU A 411 -14.59 -9.03 58.75
CA LEU A 411 -13.57 -8.51 57.86
C LEU A 411 -13.55 -9.25 56.52
N MET A 412 -13.63 -10.58 56.50
CA MET A 412 -13.71 -11.40 55.28
C MET A 412 -14.92 -11.01 54.42
N LYS A 413 -16.10 -10.85 55.04
CA LYS A 413 -17.30 -10.39 54.34
C LYS A 413 -17.17 -8.97 53.83
N LYS A 414 -16.64 -8.06 54.66
CA LYS A 414 -16.40 -6.66 54.28
C LYS A 414 -15.44 -6.58 53.10
N ALA A 415 -14.33 -7.31 53.15
CA ALA A 415 -13.34 -7.35 52.08
C ALA A 415 -13.92 -7.83 50.74
N LEU A 416 -14.83 -8.82 50.74
CA LEU A 416 -15.55 -9.21 49.52
C LEU A 416 -16.65 -8.21 49.12
N LYS A 417 -17.32 -7.57 50.08
CA LYS A 417 -18.35 -6.56 49.81
C LYS A 417 -17.77 -5.31 49.16
N ASP A 418 -16.62 -4.85 49.64
CA ASP A 418 -15.97 -3.62 49.18
C ASP A 418 -15.55 -3.71 47.71
N VAL A 419 -15.40 -4.93 47.19
CA VAL A 419 -15.10 -5.22 45.77
C VAL A 419 -16.26 -5.81 44.98
N GLY A 420 -17.48 -5.85 45.55
CA GLY A 420 -18.67 -6.36 44.86
C GLY A 420 -18.76 -7.88 44.71
N ALA A 421 -17.87 -8.65 45.35
CA ALA A 421 -17.79 -10.11 45.23
C ALA A 421 -18.70 -10.88 46.22
N LEU A 422 -19.38 -10.20 47.14
CA LEU A 422 -20.17 -10.85 48.19
C LEU A 422 -21.61 -11.17 47.70
N ASN A 423 -21.97 -12.46 47.69
CA ASN A 423 -23.34 -12.94 47.48
C ASN A 423 -23.84 -13.78 48.67
N GLU A 424 -25.11 -14.17 48.68
CA GLU A 424 -25.72 -14.90 49.82
C GLU A 424 -25.02 -16.23 50.10
N GLU A 425 -24.65 -16.98 49.06
CA GLU A 425 -23.94 -18.26 49.18
C GLU A 425 -22.55 -18.09 49.83
N ARG A 426 -21.78 -17.09 49.40
CA ARG A 426 -20.44 -16.79 49.96
C ARG A 426 -20.52 -16.21 51.37
N ALA A 427 -21.52 -15.37 51.64
CA ALA A 427 -21.75 -14.86 52.99
C ALA A 427 -22.06 -16.01 53.96
N SER A 428 -22.88 -16.98 53.52
CA SER A 428 -23.18 -18.19 54.28
C SER A 428 -21.95 -19.09 54.46
N ALA A 429 -21.13 -19.26 53.41
CA ALA A 429 -19.88 -20.02 53.49
C ALA A 429 -18.87 -19.42 54.48
N ILE A 430 -18.75 -18.09 54.55
CA ILE A 430 -17.88 -17.42 55.55
C ILE A 430 -18.43 -17.62 56.96
N ASP A 431 -19.75 -17.53 57.16
CA ASP A 431 -20.36 -17.80 58.47
C ASP A 431 -20.13 -19.24 58.93
N ALA A 432 -20.21 -20.19 58.01
CA ALA A 432 -19.98 -21.61 58.26
C ALA A 432 -18.48 -21.97 58.40
N TYR A 433 -17.54 -21.08 58.06
CA TYR A 433 -16.11 -21.39 58.09
C TYR A 433 -15.65 -21.77 59.51
N PRO A 434 -15.16 -23.02 59.72
CA PRO A 434 -14.72 -23.46 61.03
C PRO A 434 -13.31 -22.96 61.33
N PHE A 435 -13.11 -22.34 62.49
CA PHE A 435 -11.77 -22.02 63.01
C PHE A 435 -11.45 -22.99 64.15
N ASP A 436 -10.98 -24.17 63.77
CA ASP A 436 -10.72 -25.28 64.69
C ASP A 436 -9.34 -25.14 65.34
N LEU A 437 -9.26 -24.30 66.38
CA LEU A 437 -8.02 -24.02 67.10
C LEU A 437 -7.53 -25.25 67.88
N PRO A 438 -6.41 -25.90 67.51
CA PRO A 438 -5.93 -27.05 68.26
C PRO A 438 -5.24 -26.62 69.56
N PHE A 439 -5.38 -27.41 70.63
CA PHE A 439 -4.66 -27.18 71.90
C PHE A 439 -3.12 -27.18 71.73
N ALA A 440 -2.62 -27.82 70.66
CA ALA A 440 -1.20 -27.82 70.30
C ALA A 440 -0.60 -26.39 70.20
N LEU A 441 -1.41 -25.38 69.87
CA LEU A 441 -0.98 -23.97 69.84
C LEU A 441 -0.52 -23.44 71.20
N ILE A 442 -1.02 -24.03 72.30
CA ILE A 442 -0.60 -23.73 73.67
C ILE A 442 0.54 -24.67 74.07
N GLU A 443 0.35 -25.98 73.85
CA GLU A 443 1.24 -27.05 74.32
C GLU A 443 2.66 -26.91 73.76
N GLN A 444 2.80 -26.57 72.47
CA GLN A 444 4.10 -26.42 71.82
C GLN A 444 4.90 -25.19 72.29
N GLN A 445 4.27 -24.25 73.03
CA GLN A 445 4.93 -23.03 73.52
C GLN A 445 5.52 -23.19 74.93
N VAL A 446 5.30 -24.34 75.55
CA VAL A 446 5.82 -24.69 76.87
C VAL A 446 7.30 -25.05 76.74
N GLN A 447 8.16 -24.33 77.47
CA GLN A 447 9.60 -24.63 77.52
C GLN A 447 9.91 -25.49 78.75
N ALA A 448 10.54 -26.65 78.52
CA ALA A 448 10.99 -27.53 79.59
C ALA A 448 12.08 -26.84 80.43
N GLY A 449 11.92 -26.83 81.76
CA GLY A 449 12.91 -26.32 82.71
C GLY A 449 12.89 -24.82 83.01
N ALA A 450 11.92 -24.05 82.49
CA ALA A 450 11.81 -22.61 82.79
C ALA A 450 11.21 -22.35 84.19
N LEU A 451 11.89 -21.56 85.03
CA LEU A 451 11.42 -21.12 86.35
C LEU A 451 10.15 -20.26 86.22
N LEU A 452 9.14 -20.56 87.04
CA LEU A 452 7.81 -19.93 87.00
C LEU A 452 7.82 -18.51 87.62
N THR A 453 8.40 -17.55 86.91
CA THR A 453 8.41 -16.12 87.25
C THR A 453 7.26 -15.38 86.54
N GLY A 454 6.89 -14.20 87.04
CA GLY A 454 5.87 -13.36 86.39
C GLY A 454 6.21 -13.06 84.92
N ASP A 455 7.48 -12.77 84.65
CA ASP A 455 8.00 -12.53 83.29
C ASP A 455 7.98 -13.80 82.43
N ALA A 456 8.24 -14.98 83.00
CA ALA A 456 8.14 -16.24 82.26
C ALA A 456 6.70 -16.57 81.83
N VAL A 457 5.71 -16.25 82.67
CA VAL A 457 4.28 -16.42 82.35
C VAL A 457 3.84 -15.43 81.28
N LEU A 458 4.27 -14.16 81.38
CA LEU A 458 4.03 -13.16 80.35
C LEU A 458 4.63 -13.56 79.00
N ASN A 459 5.88 -14.04 79.00
CA ASN A 459 6.55 -14.51 77.80
C ASN A 459 5.87 -15.75 77.21
N PHE A 460 5.41 -16.70 78.03
CA PHE A 460 4.62 -17.84 77.57
C PHE A 460 3.28 -17.39 76.96
N ALA A 461 2.54 -16.53 77.65
CA ALA A 461 1.27 -15.99 77.14
C ALA A 461 1.47 -15.22 75.82
N ASN A 462 2.55 -14.45 75.68
CA ASN A 462 2.91 -13.76 74.45
C ASN A 462 3.23 -14.77 73.33
N ARG A 463 3.99 -15.83 73.61
CA ARG A 463 4.26 -16.88 72.59
C ARG A 463 2.99 -17.58 72.15
N VAL A 464 2.06 -17.87 73.07
CA VAL A 464 0.74 -18.43 72.73
C VAL A 464 -0.06 -17.44 71.88
N ALA A 465 -0.09 -16.16 72.25
CA ALA A 465 -0.78 -15.13 71.48
C ALA A 465 -0.20 -15.02 70.06
N GLU A 466 1.12 -15.05 69.90
CA GLU A 466 1.78 -15.02 68.59
C GLU A 466 1.57 -16.32 67.79
N ALA A 467 1.51 -17.48 68.44
CA ALA A 467 1.13 -18.73 67.77
C ALA A 467 -0.34 -18.69 67.30
N THR A 468 -1.22 -18.09 68.10
CA THR A 468 -2.64 -17.89 67.77
C THR A 468 -2.80 -16.98 66.55
N LYS A 469 -2.12 -15.82 66.54
CA LYS A 469 -2.13 -14.90 65.40
C LYS A 469 -1.62 -15.59 64.13
N ARG A 470 -0.51 -16.34 64.23
CA ARG A 470 0.03 -17.10 63.10
C ARG A 470 -0.93 -18.14 62.56
N TYR A 471 -1.66 -18.83 63.43
CA TYR A 471 -2.71 -19.77 63.01
C TYR A 471 -3.79 -19.05 62.17
N PHE A 472 -4.35 -17.93 62.65
CA PHE A 472 -5.35 -17.19 61.88
C PHE A 472 -4.82 -16.63 60.57
N ILE A 473 -3.57 -16.17 60.54
CA ILE A 473 -2.91 -15.74 59.30
C ILE A 473 -2.86 -16.90 58.31
N GLN A 474 -2.39 -18.08 58.73
CA GLN A 474 -2.25 -19.24 57.86
C GLN A 474 -3.61 -19.77 57.33
N GLU A 475 -4.62 -19.85 58.20
CA GLU A 475 -5.96 -20.26 57.83
C GLU A 475 -6.62 -19.27 56.85
N THR A 476 -6.53 -17.97 57.15
CA THR A 476 -7.12 -16.95 56.28
C THR A 476 -6.31 -16.68 55.02
N ASP A 477 -5.00 -16.95 54.99
CA ASP A 477 -4.20 -16.89 53.76
C ASP A 477 -4.62 -17.98 52.78
N SER A 478 -4.97 -19.16 53.27
CA SER A 478 -5.50 -20.24 52.44
C SER A 478 -6.84 -19.84 51.83
N TRP A 479 -7.74 -19.26 52.63
CA TRP A 479 -9.00 -18.69 52.15
C TRP A 479 -8.78 -17.54 51.16
N LYS A 480 -7.90 -16.58 51.48
CA LYS A 480 -7.56 -15.41 50.65
C LYS A 480 -7.06 -15.84 49.27
N LYS A 481 -6.13 -16.80 49.23
CA LYS A 481 -5.62 -17.37 47.98
C LYS A 481 -6.73 -18.04 47.17
N ALA A 482 -7.66 -18.74 47.81
CA ALA A 482 -8.81 -19.34 47.14
C ALA A 482 -9.80 -18.31 46.57
N GLN A 483 -9.78 -17.06 47.06
CA GLN A 483 -10.61 -15.98 46.49
C GLN A 483 -10.00 -15.33 45.26
N ALA A 484 -8.70 -15.52 44.98
CA ALA A 484 -8.00 -14.84 43.89
C ALA A 484 -8.72 -15.02 42.54
N THR A 485 -9.09 -16.25 42.18
CA THR A 485 -9.81 -16.54 40.92
C THR A 485 -11.21 -15.92 40.88
N THR A 486 -11.86 -15.76 42.03
CA THR A 486 -13.17 -15.09 42.13
C THR A 486 -13.03 -13.57 42.04
N LEU A 487 -11.97 -13.01 42.61
CA LEU A 487 -11.68 -11.58 42.57
C LEU A 487 -11.17 -11.16 41.19
N GLU A 488 -10.46 -12.00 40.47
CA GLU A 488 -10.15 -11.79 39.06
C GLU A 488 -11.44 -11.74 38.22
N ALA A 489 -12.38 -12.66 38.46
CA ALA A 489 -13.68 -12.64 37.78
C ALA A 489 -14.49 -11.37 38.12
N VAL A 490 -14.54 -10.97 39.39
CA VAL A 490 -15.30 -9.80 39.87
C VAL A 490 -14.61 -8.47 39.52
N ALA A 491 -13.28 -8.40 39.49
CA ALA A 491 -12.53 -7.22 39.05
C ALA A 491 -12.76 -6.96 37.56
N THR A 492 -12.96 -8.03 36.79
CA THR A 492 -13.36 -7.95 35.38
C THR A 492 -14.79 -7.40 35.22
N GLU A 493 -15.71 -7.69 36.16
CA GLU A 493 -17.11 -7.19 36.12
C GLU A 493 -17.35 -5.84 36.84
N THR A 494 -16.64 -5.50 37.92
CA THR A 494 -17.04 -4.42 38.87
C THR A 494 -16.10 -3.22 38.91
N ALA A 495 -14.81 -3.36 38.56
CA ALA A 495 -13.89 -2.23 38.45
C ALA A 495 -14.04 -1.50 37.10
N ALA A 496 -14.71 -2.13 36.14
CA ALA A 496 -14.95 -1.61 34.81
C ALA A 496 -15.61 -0.22 34.83
N PRO A 497 -16.70 0.07 35.58
CA PRO A 497 -17.39 1.36 35.47
C PRO A 497 -16.58 2.56 35.95
N SER A 498 -15.83 2.43 37.06
CA SER A 498 -15.03 3.53 37.62
C SER A 498 -13.73 3.76 36.85
N LYS A 499 -13.08 2.68 36.37
CA LYS A 499 -11.96 2.78 35.43
C LYS A 499 -12.40 3.37 34.09
N LEU A 500 -13.55 2.96 33.56
CA LEU A 500 -14.14 3.54 32.35
C LEU A 500 -14.45 5.04 32.54
N LYS A 501 -14.96 5.45 33.70
CA LYS A 501 -15.28 6.86 33.96
C LYS A 501 -14.05 7.73 34.16
N MET A 502 -12.98 7.22 34.77
CA MET A 502 -11.68 7.90 34.82
C MET A 502 -11.00 7.96 33.45
N ALA A 503 -10.96 6.83 32.74
CA ALA A 503 -10.41 6.77 31.39
C ALA A 503 -11.14 7.79 30.50
N GLY A 504 -12.46 7.90 30.61
CA GLY A 504 -13.24 8.92 29.90
C GLY A 504 -13.07 10.38 30.36
N MET A 505 -12.31 10.66 31.43
CA MET A 505 -12.05 12.02 31.93
C MET A 505 -10.57 12.42 31.88
N GLN A 506 -9.63 11.46 31.84
CA GLN A 506 -8.19 11.71 31.79
C GLN A 506 -7.83 12.54 30.55
N ASP A 507 -8.36 12.14 29.40
CA ASP A 507 -8.11 12.81 28.12
C ASP A 507 -8.54 14.29 28.20
N LYS A 508 -9.67 14.59 28.88
CA LYS A 508 -10.17 15.98 29.08
C LYS A 508 -9.22 16.83 29.91
N VAL A 509 -8.63 16.25 30.95
CA VAL A 509 -7.74 16.97 31.87
C VAL A 509 -6.41 17.29 31.21
N ASP A 510 -5.87 16.36 30.43
CA ASP A 510 -4.60 16.55 29.73
C ASP A 510 -4.75 17.59 28.61
N ALA A 511 -5.86 17.54 27.89
CA ALA A 511 -6.28 18.54 26.93
C ALA A 511 -6.31 19.96 27.52
N ILE A 512 -7.00 20.14 28.66
CA ILE A 512 -7.13 21.45 29.32
C ILE A 512 -5.76 22.07 29.64
N LYS A 513 -4.84 21.27 30.18
CA LYS A 513 -3.51 21.77 30.59
C LYS A 513 -2.67 22.18 29.40
N ALA A 514 -2.76 21.45 28.29
CA ALA A 514 -1.96 21.70 27.11
C ALA A 514 -2.37 22.99 26.37
N VAL A 515 -3.66 23.34 26.37
CA VAL A 515 -4.13 24.60 25.77
C VAL A 515 -3.62 25.83 26.54
N LEU A 516 -3.65 25.78 27.89
CA LEU A 516 -3.19 26.88 28.75
C LEU A 516 -1.70 27.18 28.57
N GLU A 517 -0.89 26.19 28.20
CA GLU A 517 0.53 26.34 27.93
C GLU A 517 0.79 27.18 26.66
N ILE A 518 0.03 26.93 25.58
CA ILE A 518 0.18 27.64 24.30
C ILE A 518 -0.28 29.10 24.39
N GLU A 519 -1.31 29.38 25.19
CA GLU A 519 -1.70 30.77 25.50
C GLU A 519 -0.56 31.54 26.19
N GLY A 520 0.22 30.86 27.03
CA GLY A 520 1.45 31.40 27.60
C GLY A 520 2.49 31.77 26.54
N TYR A 521 2.70 30.93 25.53
CA TYR A 521 3.65 31.19 24.43
C TYR A 521 3.25 32.38 23.54
N GLN A 522 1.95 32.53 23.25
CA GLN A 522 1.43 33.67 22.49
C GLN A 522 1.65 35.00 23.23
N GLN A 523 1.34 35.03 24.52
CA GLN A 523 1.54 36.21 25.35
C GLN A 523 3.04 36.57 25.45
N TYR A 524 3.90 35.54 25.53
CA TYR A 524 5.34 35.71 25.49
C TYR A 524 5.81 36.35 24.17
N SER A 525 5.50 35.75 23.01
CA SER A 525 5.91 36.26 21.68
C SER A 525 5.50 37.72 21.45
N ALA A 526 4.23 38.05 21.73
CA ALA A 526 3.71 39.40 21.57
C ALA A 526 4.41 40.42 22.49
N SER A 527 4.74 40.02 23.73
CA SER A 527 5.45 40.88 24.67
C SER A 527 6.88 41.21 24.22
N ILE A 528 7.59 40.23 23.65
CA ILE A 528 8.99 40.39 23.23
C ILE A 528 9.09 41.21 21.93
N MET A 529 8.19 40.99 20.97
CA MET A 529 8.14 41.76 19.72
C MET A 529 7.78 43.24 19.94
N HIS A 530 6.97 43.54 20.97
CA HIS A 530 6.62 44.92 21.32
C HIS A 530 7.72 45.58 22.17
N GLN A 531 8.25 44.89 23.19
CA GLN A 531 9.30 45.45 24.06
C GLN A 531 10.16 44.36 24.75
N ALA A 532 11.18 43.85 24.06
CA ALA A 532 12.16 42.94 24.64
C ALA A 532 12.94 43.54 25.82
N SER A 533 13.09 42.77 26.90
CA SER A 533 13.90 43.13 28.07
C SER A 533 15.41 43.18 27.74
N ASN A 534 16.20 43.83 28.59
CA ASN A 534 17.66 43.88 28.41
C ASN A 534 18.31 42.48 28.47
N GLU A 535 17.74 41.55 29.23
CA GLU A 535 18.22 40.15 29.29
C GLU A 535 17.99 39.42 27.96
N ILE A 536 16.79 39.52 27.38
CA ILE A 536 16.48 38.84 26.11
C ILE A 536 17.26 39.43 24.94
N ARG A 537 17.50 40.75 24.95
CA ARG A 537 18.39 41.38 23.96
C ARG A 537 19.83 40.91 24.07
N ASN A 538 20.32 40.64 25.28
CA ASN A 538 21.65 40.06 25.47
C ASN A 538 21.69 38.63 24.94
N VAL A 539 20.68 37.80 25.21
CA VAL A 539 20.58 36.42 24.67
C VAL A 539 20.50 36.42 23.13
N ALA A 540 19.76 37.34 22.52
CA ALA A 540 19.72 37.48 21.06
C ALA A 540 21.07 37.93 20.47
N ASN A 541 21.81 38.81 21.16
CA ASN A 541 23.17 39.19 20.77
C ASN A 541 24.16 38.02 20.93
N ASP A 542 23.99 37.19 21.96
CA ASP A 542 24.77 35.96 22.13
C ASP A 542 24.48 35.00 20.97
N GLN A 543 23.22 34.88 20.52
CA GLN A 543 22.87 34.06 19.36
C GLN A 543 23.46 34.60 18.05
N LEU A 544 23.50 35.92 17.86
CA LEU A 544 24.20 36.53 16.72
C LEU A 544 25.69 36.14 16.72
N THR A 545 26.31 36.20 17.90
CA THR A 545 27.70 35.79 18.11
C THR A 545 27.88 34.29 17.89
N ASN A 546 26.89 33.46 18.28
CA ASN A 546 26.88 32.03 18.03
C ASN A 546 26.78 31.70 16.55
N TRP A 547 25.95 32.39 15.76
CA TRP A 547 25.90 32.18 14.31
C TRP A 547 27.23 32.56 13.65
N GLU A 548 27.85 33.68 14.06
CA GLU A 548 29.18 34.06 13.56
C GLU A 548 30.27 33.04 13.96
N ASN A 549 30.21 32.49 15.16
CA ASN A 549 31.17 31.50 15.65
C ASN A 549 30.92 30.11 15.05
N SER A 550 29.66 29.68 14.95
CA SER A 550 29.25 28.43 14.29
C SER A 550 29.68 28.46 12.83
N PHE A 551 29.46 29.56 12.12
CA PHE A 551 29.93 29.69 10.75
C PHE A 551 31.45 29.58 10.63
N LYS A 552 32.21 30.22 11.55
CA LYS A 552 33.67 30.08 11.62
C LYS A 552 34.14 28.67 12.00
N GLN A 553 33.37 27.99 12.86
CA GLN A 553 33.67 26.63 13.32
C GLN A 553 33.32 25.60 12.24
N ASP A 554 32.20 25.74 11.56
CA ASP A 554 31.78 24.91 10.42
C ASP A 554 32.83 24.97 9.31
N LEU A 555 33.43 26.14 9.08
CA LEU A 555 34.57 26.33 8.17
C LEU A 555 35.87 25.67 8.68
N ALA A 556 36.08 25.60 9.99
CA ALA A 556 37.27 25.02 10.60
C ALA A 556 37.19 23.49 10.80
N GLU A 557 35.98 22.93 10.86
CA GLU A 557 35.73 21.50 11.04
C GLU A 557 35.58 20.72 9.74
N ILE A 558 35.65 21.41 8.58
CA ILE A 558 35.60 20.76 7.27
C ILE A 558 36.81 19.82 7.15
N ARG A 559 36.53 18.53 6.94
CA ARG A 559 37.57 17.52 6.78
C ARG A 559 38.02 17.46 5.33
N LEU A 560 39.32 17.25 5.10
CA LEU A 560 39.81 16.91 3.77
C LEU A 560 39.35 15.50 3.40
N PHE A 561 38.93 15.33 2.15
CA PHE A 561 38.52 14.05 1.60
C PHE A 561 39.64 12.99 1.72
N ASP A 562 39.27 11.77 2.12
CA ASP A 562 40.14 10.59 2.22
C ASP A 562 39.53 9.45 1.37
N GLU A 563 40.33 8.83 0.51
CA GLU A 563 39.89 7.72 -0.39
C GLU A 563 39.26 6.54 0.36
N SER A 564 39.57 6.34 1.65
CA SER A 564 38.96 5.31 2.48
C SER A 564 37.45 5.50 2.73
N MET A 565 36.91 6.69 2.45
CA MET A 565 35.49 7.02 2.58
C MET A 565 34.62 6.51 1.42
N LEU A 566 35.21 6.07 0.31
CA LEU A 566 34.50 5.55 -0.88
C LEU A 566 34.34 4.03 -0.91
N GLN A 567 34.76 3.28 0.12
CA GLN A 567 34.60 1.83 0.10
C GLN A 567 33.11 1.46 0.17
N PRO A 568 32.55 0.80 -0.85
CA PRO A 568 31.17 0.35 -0.81
C PRO A 568 31.03 -0.69 0.30
N LYS A 569 30.01 -0.58 1.14
CA LYS A 569 29.51 -1.76 1.85
C LYS A 569 28.83 -2.64 0.81
N GLU A 570 29.55 -3.63 0.30
CA GLU A 570 28.97 -4.71 -0.50
C GLU A 570 27.87 -5.40 0.33
N GLN A 571 26.61 -5.09 0.03
CA GLN A 571 25.55 -6.08 0.20
C GLN A 571 25.58 -6.97 -1.04
N VAL A 572 26.27 -8.10 -0.91
CA VAL A 572 26.15 -9.20 -1.86
C VAL A 572 24.74 -9.77 -1.71
N ILE A 573 23.82 -9.31 -2.54
CA ILE A 573 22.64 -10.11 -2.87
C ILE A 573 23.15 -11.15 -3.87
N GLN A 574 23.29 -12.39 -3.41
CA GLN A 574 23.50 -13.53 -4.30
C GLN A 574 22.26 -13.67 -5.19
N GLU A 575 22.38 -13.27 -6.45
CA GLU A 575 21.49 -13.76 -7.50
C GLU A 575 21.80 -15.24 -7.73
N GLU A 576 21.08 -16.12 -7.03
CA GLU A 576 20.91 -17.49 -7.53
C GLU A 576 19.96 -17.41 -8.73
N ALA A 577 20.55 -17.33 -9.93
CA ALA A 577 19.85 -17.63 -11.16
C ALA A 577 19.42 -19.12 -11.14
N VAL A 578 18.21 -19.38 -10.68
CA VAL A 578 17.54 -20.66 -10.92
C VAL A 578 17.12 -20.67 -12.38
N GLN A 579 18.06 -21.01 -13.28
CA GLN A 579 17.72 -21.47 -14.62
C GLN A 579 17.04 -22.84 -14.49
N GLN A 580 15.71 -22.84 -14.31
CA GLN A 580 14.91 -23.99 -14.70
C GLN A 580 14.81 -23.99 -16.22
N ALA A 581 15.86 -24.50 -16.87
CA ALA A 581 15.74 -24.98 -18.24
C ALA A 581 14.80 -26.20 -18.21
N VAL A 582 13.52 -25.98 -18.50
CA VAL A 582 12.63 -27.06 -18.91
C VAL A 582 13.16 -27.52 -20.25
N SER A 583 13.99 -28.57 -20.23
CA SER A 583 14.37 -29.32 -21.42
C SER A 583 13.11 -30.04 -21.94
N ALA A 584 12.23 -29.30 -22.60
CA ALA A 584 11.12 -29.87 -23.35
C ALA A 584 11.73 -30.68 -24.51
N THR A 585 11.56 -31.99 -24.46
CA THR A 585 11.91 -32.86 -25.57
C THR A 585 10.94 -32.51 -26.70
N SER A 586 11.40 -31.84 -27.74
CA SER A 586 10.55 -31.36 -28.83
C SER A 586 10.00 -32.57 -29.61
N LEU A 587 8.78 -33.00 -29.30
CA LEU A 587 8.04 -33.93 -30.14
C LEU A 587 7.69 -33.23 -31.46
N PRO A 588 7.83 -33.89 -32.63
CA PRO A 588 7.42 -33.29 -33.91
C PRO A 588 5.92 -32.97 -33.89
N ILE A 589 5.58 -31.68 -33.97
CA ILE A 589 4.19 -31.16 -33.87
C ILE A 589 3.26 -31.89 -34.84
N ASP A 590 3.66 -31.98 -36.12
CA ASP A 590 2.88 -32.67 -37.15
C ASP A 590 2.74 -34.17 -36.87
N GLY A 591 3.74 -34.79 -36.26
CA GLY A 591 3.69 -36.20 -35.86
C GLY A 591 2.65 -36.44 -34.78
N VAL A 592 2.61 -35.59 -33.75
CA VAL A 592 1.63 -35.68 -32.66
C VAL A 592 0.22 -35.35 -33.16
N ILE A 593 0.06 -34.33 -34.00
CA ILE A 593 -1.25 -33.99 -34.59
C ILE A 593 -1.78 -35.13 -35.46
N ASN A 594 -0.95 -35.69 -36.34
CA ASN A 594 -1.38 -36.82 -37.19
C ASN A 594 -1.70 -38.06 -36.36
N ARG A 595 -0.89 -38.36 -35.33
CA ARG A 595 -1.17 -39.45 -34.41
C ARG A 595 -2.47 -39.21 -33.65
N ALA A 596 -2.72 -38.00 -33.17
CA ALA A 596 -3.96 -37.64 -32.48
C ALA A 596 -5.20 -37.80 -33.38
N LEU A 597 -5.14 -37.32 -34.63
CA LEU A 597 -6.22 -37.51 -35.60
C LEU A 597 -6.40 -38.98 -35.99
N HIS A 598 -5.31 -39.73 -36.14
CA HIS A 598 -5.38 -41.16 -36.42
C HIS A 598 -6.04 -41.90 -35.26
N THR A 599 -5.61 -41.62 -34.04
CA THR A 599 -6.16 -42.20 -32.81
C THR A 599 -7.64 -41.84 -32.65
N ALA A 600 -8.01 -40.57 -32.83
CA ALA A 600 -9.40 -40.12 -32.78
C ALA A 600 -10.28 -40.88 -33.79
N ASN A 601 -9.88 -40.97 -35.06
CA ASN A 601 -10.65 -41.67 -36.09
C ASN A 601 -10.77 -43.18 -35.84
N ALA A 602 -9.71 -43.82 -35.35
CA ALA A 602 -9.70 -45.25 -35.07
C ALA A 602 -10.59 -45.62 -33.87
N VAL A 603 -10.57 -44.81 -32.79
CA VAL A 603 -11.37 -45.09 -31.59
C VAL A 603 -12.82 -44.58 -31.70
N LYS A 604 -13.16 -43.75 -32.69
CA LYS A 604 -14.50 -43.17 -32.89
C LYS A 604 -15.61 -44.22 -33.00
N GLU A 605 -15.31 -45.38 -33.59
CA GLU A 605 -16.26 -46.50 -33.73
C GLU A 605 -16.28 -47.45 -32.51
N VAL A 606 -15.39 -47.25 -31.54
CA VAL A 606 -15.40 -47.98 -30.27
C VAL A 606 -16.42 -47.33 -29.34
N GLN A 607 -17.44 -48.09 -28.95
CA GLN A 607 -18.48 -47.64 -28.00
C GLN A 607 -17.81 -47.20 -26.67
N GLY A 608 -18.16 -46.00 -26.15
CA GLY A 608 -17.47 -45.38 -25.02
C GLY A 608 -16.24 -44.51 -25.33
N PHE A 609 -15.83 -44.38 -26.60
CA PHE A 609 -14.69 -43.54 -27.03
C PHE A 609 -15.07 -42.36 -27.94
N ALA A 610 -16.35 -42.17 -28.27
CA ALA A 610 -16.80 -41.07 -29.13
C ALA A 610 -16.45 -39.68 -28.57
N GLU A 611 -16.62 -39.47 -27.26
CA GLU A 611 -16.21 -38.23 -26.59
C GLU A 611 -14.69 -38.02 -26.62
N VAL A 612 -13.91 -39.10 -26.51
CA VAL A 612 -12.43 -39.07 -26.57
C VAL A 612 -11.98 -38.61 -27.96
N ALA A 613 -12.60 -39.17 -29.00
CA ALA A 613 -12.32 -38.78 -30.38
C ALA A 613 -12.63 -37.30 -30.61
N GLN A 614 -13.79 -36.82 -30.17
CA GLN A 614 -14.17 -35.41 -30.29
C GLN A 614 -13.23 -34.49 -29.49
N TYR A 615 -12.79 -34.92 -28.31
CA TYR A 615 -11.85 -34.18 -27.48
C TYR A 615 -10.49 -33.98 -28.17
N LEU A 616 -9.93 -35.06 -28.74
CA LEU A 616 -8.69 -35.02 -29.50
C LEU A 616 -8.84 -34.16 -30.78
N GLU A 617 -9.96 -34.29 -31.50
CA GLU A 617 -10.27 -33.46 -32.68
C GLU A 617 -10.28 -31.95 -32.34
N ASN A 618 -10.95 -31.55 -31.24
CA ASN A 618 -11.04 -30.15 -30.83
C ASN A 618 -9.67 -29.57 -30.39
N LYS A 619 -8.84 -30.34 -29.67
CA LYS A 619 -7.48 -29.92 -29.30
C LYS A 619 -6.58 -29.76 -30.51
N VAL A 620 -6.68 -30.69 -31.46
CA VAL A 620 -5.97 -30.60 -32.73
C VAL A 620 -6.38 -29.34 -33.50
N GLU A 621 -7.68 -29.02 -33.56
CA GLU A 621 -8.17 -27.83 -34.27
C GLU A 621 -7.59 -26.53 -33.68
N ARG A 622 -7.56 -26.40 -32.35
CA ARG A 622 -6.93 -25.25 -31.66
C ARG A 622 -5.44 -25.14 -31.98
N LEU A 623 -4.70 -26.25 -31.92
CA LEU A 623 -3.28 -26.32 -32.25
C LEU A 623 -2.99 -25.97 -33.72
N GLN A 624 -3.86 -26.38 -34.64
CA GLN A 624 -3.73 -26.11 -36.08
C GLN A 624 -4.03 -24.66 -36.44
N LYS A 625 -5.01 -24.03 -35.77
CA LYS A 625 -5.40 -22.63 -36.02
C LYS A 625 -4.35 -21.61 -35.56
N LYS A 626 -3.52 -21.95 -34.56
CA LYS A 626 -2.45 -21.10 -34.01
C LYS A 626 -2.93 -19.69 -33.58
N ASP A 627 -4.17 -19.57 -33.11
CA ASP A 627 -4.74 -18.29 -32.71
C ASP A 627 -4.17 -17.83 -31.36
N PHE A 628 -3.09 -17.05 -31.39
CA PHE A 628 -2.44 -16.48 -30.20
C PHE A 628 -2.82 -15.01 -30.01
N THR A 629 -3.13 -14.59 -28.80
CA THR A 629 -3.47 -13.20 -28.45
C THR A 629 -2.36 -12.54 -27.64
N ILE A 630 -1.86 -11.41 -28.12
CA ILE A 630 -0.78 -10.65 -27.47
C ILE A 630 -1.32 -9.26 -27.12
N ALA A 631 -1.28 -8.90 -25.84
CA ALA A 631 -1.79 -7.61 -25.37
C ALA A 631 -0.64 -6.62 -25.07
N LEU A 632 -0.72 -5.41 -25.63
CA LEU A 632 0.21 -4.31 -25.35
C LEU A 632 -0.34 -3.37 -24.29
N PHE A 633 0.50 -2.99 -23.33
CA PHE A 633 0.17 -2.08 -22.24
C PHE A 633 1.26 -1.02 -22.03
N GLY A 634 0.90 0.09 -21.37
CA GLY A 634 1.80 1.21 -21.06
C GLY A 634 1.09 2.57 -21.14
N ALA A 635 1.69 3.61 -20.54
CA ALA A 635 1.15 4.96 -20.50
C ALA A 635 0.94 5.59 -21.88
N PHE A 636 0.19 6.70 -21.91
CA PHE A 636 0.09 7.51 -23.11
C PHE A 636 1.49 8.03 -23.51
N SER A 637 1.78 8.07 -24.82
CA SER A 637 3.10 8.45 -25.35
C SER A 637 4.29 7.55 -24.92
N ALA A 638 4.07 6.40 -24.28
CA ALA A 638 5.13 5.41 -24.01
C ALA A 638 5.71 4.76 -25.29
N GLY A 639 5.08 5.01 -26.44
CA GLY A 639 5.50 4.51 -27.74
C GLY A 639 4.93 3.14 -28.11
N LYS A 640 3.76 2.75 -27.57
CA LYS A 640 3.07 1.47 -27.89
C LYS A 640 2.83 1.25 -29.38
N SER A 641 2.21 2.22 -30.04
CA SER A 641 1.92 2.14 -31.49
C SER A 641 3.21 2.18 -32.32
N SER A 642 4.22 2.95 -31.88
CA SER A 642 5.56 2.96 -32.50
C SER A 642 6.27 1.62 -32.38
N PHE A 643 6.21 0.98 -31.22
CA PHE A 643 6.76 -0.35 -30.98
C PHE A 643 6.02 -1.42 -31.78
N SER A 644 4.68 -1.36 -31.83
CA SER A 644 3.86 -2.25 -32.66
C SER A 644 4.22 -2.13 -34.14
N ASN A 645 4.40 -0.90 -34.63
CA ASN A 645 4.86 -0.65 -36.00
C ASN A 645 6.26 -1.22 -36.25
N ALA A 646 7.18 -1.06 -35.30
CA ALA A 646 8.51 -1.65 -35.39
C ALA A 646 8.45 -3.19 -35.40
N LEU A 647 7.62 -3.81 -34.56
CA LEU A 647 7.42 -5.26 -34.51
C LEU A 647 6.86 -5.80 -35.84
N MET A 648 5.89 -5.10 -36.43
CA MET A 648 5.32 -5.46 -37.73
C MET A 648 6.24 -5.14 -38.92
N GLY A 649 7.23 -4.27 -38.74
CA GLY A 649 8.13 -3.79 -39.79
C GLY A 649 7.51 -2.77 -40.74
N ALA A 650 6.36 -2.17 -40.38
CA ALA A 650 5.66 -1.18 -41.19
C ALA A 650 4.89 -0.19 -40.32
N LYS A 651 4.59 0.99 -40.86
CA LYS A 651 3.71 1.97 -40.21
C LYS A 651 2.26 1.54 -40.43
N VAL A 652 1.69 0.81 -39.47
CA VAL A 652 0.35 0.21 -39.55
C VAL A 652 -0.63 0.96 -38.65
N LEU A 653 -0.24 1.24 -37.41
CA LEU A 653 -1.02 2.04 -36.47
C LEU A 653 -0.60 3.52 -36.56
N PRO A 654 -1.55 4.47 -36.61
CA PRO A 654 -1.21 5.90 -36.53
C PRO A 654 -0.63 6.25 -35.17
N VAL A 655 0.34 7.17 -35.16
CA VAL A 655 0.98 7.69 -33.94
C VAL A 655 0.39 9.07 -33.67
N SER A 656 -0.45 9.20 -32.65
CA SER A 656 -1.09 10.47 -32.27
C SER A 656 -0.60 10.93 -30.90
N PRO A 657 -0.20 12.22 -30.73
CA PRO A 657 0.16 12.80 -29.43
C PRO A 657 -1.06 13.25 -28.61
N ASN A 658 -2.29 13.07 -29.11
CA ASN A 658 -3.50 13.57 -28.45
C ASN A 658 -4.13 12.53 -27.49
N PRO A 659 -4.41 12.89 -26.21
CA PRO A 659 -4.81 11.96 -25.13
C PRO A 659 -6.15 11.21 -25.29
N THR A 660 -6.84 11.33 -26.42
CA THR A 660 -8.28 11.01 -26.56
C THR A 660 -8.58 9.75 -27.36
N THR A 661 -7.58 8.94 -27.67
CA THR A 661 -7.74 7.72 -28.46
C THR A 661 -8.04 6.51 -27.56
N ALA A 662 -9.30 6.32 -27.20
CA ALA A 662 -9.74 5.32 -26.21
C ALA A 662 -10.25 3.99 -26.83
N ALA A 663 -10.21 3.82 -28.16
CA ALA A 663 -10.69 2.60 -28.82
C ALA A 663 -9.64 1.48 -28.79
N ILE A 664 -10.08 0.24 -28.56
CA ILE A 664 -9.21 -0.95 -28.60
C ILE A 664 -8.95 -1.33 -30.06
N ASN A 665 -7.68 -1.48 -30.44
CA ASN A 665 -7.30 -1.86 -31.80
C ASN A 665 -6.70 -3.26 -31.79
N LYS A 666 -7.30 -4.20 -32.52
CA LYS A 666 -6.77 -5.56 -32.72
C LYS A 666 -6.24 -5.69 -34.12
N ILE A 667 -4.97 -6.06 -34.26
CA ILE A 667 -4.36 -6.39 -35.54
C ILE A 667 -4.44 -7.89 -35.72
N ARG A 668 -5.24 -8.35 -36.69
CA ARG A 668 -5.60 -9.76 -36.89
C ARG A 668 -4.99 -10.34 -38.17
N PRO A 669 -4.78 -11.67 -38.23
CA PRO A 669 -4.42 -12.37 -39.45
C PRO A 669 -5.46 -12.19 -40.56
N VAL A 670 -5.00 -12.04 -41.80
CA VAL A 670 -5.86 -11.91 -42.98
C VAL A 670 -6.53 -13.24 -43.35
N SER A 671 -7.75 -13.19 -43.85
CA SER A 671 -8.48 -14.36 -44.36
C SER A 671 -9.23 -14.02 -45.67
N PRO A 672 -9.77 -15.01 -46.41
CA PRO A 672 -10.57 -14.74 -47.61
C PRO A 672 -11.80 -13.85 -47.33
N GLU A 673 -12.34 -13.91 -46.12
CA GLU A 673 -13.50 -13.11 -45.67
C GLU A 673 -13.07 -11.74 -45.11
N HIS A 674 -11.80 -11.60 -44.73
CA HIS A 674 -11.20 -10.42 -44.09
C HIS A 674 -9.85 -10.09 -44.75
N PRO A 675 -9.86 -9.40 -45.91
CA PRO A 675 -8.67 -9.18 -46.72
C PRO A 675 -7.70 -8.16 -46.09
N HIS A 676 -6.46 -8.17 -46.58
CA HIS A 676 -5.40 -7.25 -46.17
C HIS A 676 -5.83 -5.77 -46.29
N GLU A 677 -5.43 -4.96 -45.31
CA GLU A 677 -5.70 -3.51 -45.22
C GLU A 677 -7.20 -3.15 -45.12
N THR A 678 -7.99 -4.02 -44.48
CA THR A 678 -9.38 -3.73 -44.11
C THR A 678 -9.57 -3.74 -42.60
N ALA A 679 -10.54 -2.98 -42.10
CA ALA A 679 -10.88 -2.92 -40.69
C ALA A 679 -12.37 -3.15 -40.48
N ASP A 680 -12.73 -3.96 -39.49
CA ASP A 680 -14.09 -4.05 -38.96
C ASP A 680 -14.18 -3.14 -37.73
N VAL A 681 -14.89 -2.02 -37.88
CA VAL A 681 -15.10 -1.01 -36.84
C VAL A 681 -16.43 -1.28 -36.15
N GLN A 682 -16.38 -1.72 -34.90
CA GLN A 682 -17.56 -1.90 -34.08
C GLN A 682 -17.93 -0.59 -33.40
N LEU A 683 -19.12 -0.07 -33.68
CA LEU A 683 -19.64 1.14 -33.04
C LEU A 683 -20.35 0.81 -31.72
N LYS A 684 -20.22 1.72 -30.75
CA LYS A 684 -20.91 1.64 -29.45
C LYS A 684 -22.42 1.55 -29.62
N THR A 685 -23.11 0.85 -28.72
CA THR A 685 -24.57 0.88 -28.67
C THR A 685 -25.08 2.24 -28.18
N ALA A 686 -26.38 2.51 -28.40
CA ALA A 686 -26.99 3.76 -27.95
C ALA A 686 -26.93 3.93 -26.42
N GLU A 687 -27.08 2.84 -25.67
CA GLU A 687 -26.97 2.80 -24.21
C GLU A 687 -25.55 3.13 -23.77
N GLN A 688 -24.55 2.49 -24.41
CA GLN A 688 -23.14 2.72 -24.12
C GLN A 688 -22.72 4.17 -24.38
N MET A 689 -23.14 4.75 -25.50
CA MET A 689 -22.84 6.14 -25.83
C MET A 689 -23.55 7.13 -24.88
N LEU A 690 -24.76 6.79 -24.43
CA LEU A 690 -25.52 7.62 -23.50
C LEU A 690 -24.84 7.71 -22.13
N GLU A 691 -24.33 6.59 -21.63
CA GLU A 691 -23.57 6.54 -20.38
C GLU A 691 -22.31 7.43 -20.45
N ASP A 692 -21.53 7.30 -21.54
CA ASP A 692 -20.30 8.08 -21.75
C ASP A 692 -20.57 9.59 -21.79
N ILE A 693 -21.60 10.02 -22.53
CA ILE A 693 -21.94 11.44 -22.64
C ILE A 693 -22.53 11.99 -21.34
N GLN A 694 -23.32 11.19 -20.62
CA GLN A 694 -23.84 11.56 -19.30
C GLN A 694 -22.70 11.80 -18.30
N GLY A 695 -21.70 10.92 -18.28
CA GLY A 695 -20.50 11.10 -17.45
C GLY A 695 -19.79 12.42 -17.76
N SER A 696 -19.62 12.75 -19.04
CA SER A 696 -18.96 14.00 -19.46
C SER A 696 -19.76 15.26 -19.11
N TYR A 697 -21.09 15.24 -19.26
CA TYR A 697 -21.95 16.36 -18.86
C TYR A 697 -21.97 16.55 -17.35
N ALA A 698 -22.08 15.45 -16.59
CA ALA A 698 -22.09 15.49 -15.13
C ALA A 698 -20.78 16.09 -14.57
N ALA A 699 -19.65 15.78 -15.20
CA ALA A 699 -18.35 16.32 -14.81
C ALA A 699 -18.26 17.85 -14.94
N ILE A 700 -18.95 18.45 -15.92
CA ILE A 700 -19.02 19.91 -16.09
C ILE A 700 -20.24 20.55 -15.41
N GLY A 701 -20.95 19.80 -14.56
CA GLY A 701 -22.08 20.31 -13.77
C GLY A 701 -23.42 20.40 -14.52
N LEU A 702 -23.55 19.73 -15.66
CA LEU A 702 -24.80 19.63 -16.42
C LEU A 702 -25.35 18.20 -16.38
N SER A 703 -26.63 18.04 -16.67
CA SER A 703 -27.26 16.71 -16.80
C SER A 703 -28.02 16.62 -18.11
N VAL A 704 -28.00 15.41 -18.71
CA VAL A 704 -28.69 15.07 -19.96
C VAL A 704 -29.34 13.70 -19.79
N GLN A 705 -30.53 13.51 -20.35
CA GLN A 705 -31.31 12.27 -20.23
C GLN A 705 -31.33 11.45 -21.53
N SER A 706 -30.86 12.03 -22.64
CA SER A 706 -30.81 11.36 -23.94
C SER A 706 -29.69 11.89 -24.82
N LEU A 707 -29.31 11.09 -25.83
CA LEU A 707 -28.32 11.46 -26.83
C LEU A 707 -28.75 12.69 -27.64
N GLU A 708 -30.03 12.80 -28.00
CA GLU A 708 -30.56 13.98 -28.71
C GLU A 708 -30.51 15.25 -27.85
N GLU A 709 -30.85 15.14 -26.57
CA GLU A 709 -30.75 16.26 -25.64
C GLU A 709 -29.30 16.73 -25.52
N ALA A 710 -28.35 15.79 -25.34
CA ALA A 710 -26.93 16.10 -25.28
C ALA A 710 -26.45 16.82 -26.55
N TYR A 711 -26.85 16.36 -27.74
CA TYR A 711 -26.47 17.01 -28.99
C TYR A 711 -26.99 18.46 -29.08
N ASN A 712 -28.27 18.66 -28.75
CA ASN A 712 -28.89 19.99 -28.81
C ASN A 712 -28.32 20.97 -27.78
N ARG A 713 -27.81 20.46 -26.65
CA ARG A 713 -27.21 21.24 -25.56
C ARG A 713 -25.68 21.24 -25.58
N ALA A 714 -25.05 20.82 -26.68
CA ALA A 714 -23.60 20.80 -26.80
C ALA A 714 -22.97 22.19 -26.69
N ASP A 715 -23.59 23.20 -27.32
CA ASP A 715 -23.11 24.59 -27.22
C ASP A 715 -23.22 25.17 -25.81
N GLU A 716 -24.25 24.78 -25.06
CA GLU A 716 -24.40 25.11 -23.64
C GLU A 716 -23.25 24.50 -22.83
N GLY A 717 -22.97 23.20 -23.00
CA GLY A 717 -21.87 22.51 -22.33
C GLY A 717 -20.48 23.07 -22.65
N LEU A 718 -20.24 23.44 -23.91
CA LEU A 718 -18.97 24.05 -24.32
C LEU A 718 -18.78 25.46 -23.74
N ALA A 719 -19.88 26.21 -23.55
CA ALA A 719 -19.88 27.57 -23.01
C ALA A 719 -19.78 27.64 -21.47
N VAL A 720 -19.94 26.53 -20.74
CA VAL A 720 -19.81 26.48 -19.28
C VAL A 720 -18.46 27.05 -18.83
N GLN A 721 -18.42 28.05 -17.96
CA GLN A 721 -17.16 28.44 -17.33
C GLN A 721 -16.75 27.36 -16.34
N LEU A 722 -15.58 26.75 -16.58
CA LEU A 722 -15.09 25.66 -15.75
C LEU A 722 -14.56 26.23 -14.42
N THR A 723 -14.92 25.56 -13.33
CA THR A 723 -14.34 25.81 -12.00
C THR A 723 -12.97 25.14 -11.84
N ASP A 724 -12.71 24.11 -12.66
CA ASP A 724 -11.47 23.34 -12.71
C ASP A 724 -11.07 23.12 -14.18
N GLU A 725 -9.86 23.51 -14.53
CA GLU A 725 -9.32 23.43 -15.88
C GLU A 725 -9.06 21.99 -16.34
N ARG A 726 -8.98 21.01 -15.42
CA ARG A 726 -8.93 19.55 -15.71
C ARG A 726 -10.16 19.07 -16.50
N LEU A 727 -11.31 19.71 -16.28
CA LEU A 727 -12.58 19.36 -16.92
C LEU A 727 -12.63 19.69 -18.41
N ASN A 728 -11.59 20.34 -18.96
CA ASN A 728 -11.49 20.61 -20.39
C ASN A 728 -11.53 19.33 -21.24
N VAL A 729 -11.08 18.18 -20.72
CA VAL A 729 -11.15 16.94 -21.51
C VAL A 729 -12.60 16.50 -21.78
N HIS A 730 -13.50 16.71 -20.82
CA HIS A 730 -14.93 16.46 -21.03
C HIS A 730 -15.53 17.42 -22.07
N LYS A 731 -15.05 18.67 -22.14
CA LYS A 731 -15.46 19.58 -23.22
C LYS A 731 -14.96 19.13 -24.59
N SER A 732 -13.73 18.63 -24.68
CA SER A 732 -13.22 18.04 -25.92
C SER A 732 -14.07 16.84 -26.36
N PHE A 733 -14.44 15.96 -25.42
CA PHE A 733 -15.35 14.84 -25.69
C PHE A 733 -16.74 15.30 -26.16
N ILE A 734 -17.33 16.32 -25.53
CA ILE A 734 -18.61 16.91 -25.93
C ILE A 734 -18.52 17.53 -27.33
N ARG A 735 -17.40 18.20 -27.67
CA ARG A 735 -17.15 18.74 -29.01
C ARG A 735 -17.08 17.63 -30.05
N ALA A 736 -16.28 16.59 -29.79
CA ALA A 736 -16.16 15.42 -30.66
C ALA A 736 -17.51 14.73 -30.89
N TYR A 737 -18.28 14.53 -29.82
CA TYR A 737 -19.64 13.99 -29.89
C TYR A 737 -20.56 14.86 -30.74
N LYS A 738 -20.55 16.19 -30.52
CA LYS A 738 -21.36 17.14 -31.30
C LYS A 738 -21.05 17.04 -32.80
N GLU A 739 -19.78 16.95 -33.16
CA GLU A 739 -19.37 16.87 -34.56
C GLU A 739 -19.72 15.53 -35.22
N GLY A 740 -19.58 14.42 -34.49
CA GLY A 740 -19.79 13.07 -35.04
C GLY A 740 -21.21 12.52 -34.94
N TYR A 741 -22.02 12.93 -33.95
CA TYR A 741 -23.34 12.36 -33.67
C TYR A 741 -24.30 12.35 -34.87
N PRO A 742 -24.41 13.44 -35.68
CA PRO A 742 -25.28 13.44 -36.85
C PRO A 742 -24.95 12.34 -37.87
N THR A 743 -23.70 11.92 -37.93
CA THR A 743 -23.19 10.91 -38.87
C THR A 743 -23.47 9.49 -38.37
N PHE A 744 -23.18 9.21 -37.09
CA PHE A 744 -23.17 7.84 -36.57
C PHE A 744 -24.46 7.44 -35.84
N LYS A 745 -25.39 8.35 -35.59
CA LYS A 745 -26.62 8.06 -34.82
C LYS A 745 -27.40 6.84 -35.34
N SER A 746 -27.48 6.65 -36.65
CA SER A 746 -28.20 5.51 -37.26
C SER A 746 -27.40 4.20 -37.31
N GLU A 747 -26.11 4.25 -37.00
CA GLU A 747 -25.17 3.13 -37.12
C GLU A 747 -24.67 2.61 -35.75
N LEU A 748 -25.10 3.24 -34.64
CA LEU A 748 -24.78 2.78 -33.28
C LEU A 748 -25.17 1.29 -33.09
N GLY A 749 -24.24 0.52 -32.51
CA GLY A 749 -24.38 -0.92 -32.28
C GLY A 749 -24.14 -1.81 -33.52
N THR A 750 -23.72 -1.24 -34.65
CA THR A 750 -23.39 -2.01 -35.87
C THR A 750 -21.88 -2.14 -36.08
N ILE A 751 -21.48 -3.06 -36.97
CA ILE A 751 -20.09 -3.23 -37.41
C ILE A 751 -19.97 -2.70 -38.84
N ILE A 752 -19.01 -1.81 -39.07
CA ILE A 752 -18.75 -1.18 -40.36
C ILE A 752 -17.39 -1.63 -40.87
N ARG A 753 -17.35 -2.19 -42.09
CA ARG A 753 -16.09 -2.51 -42.75
C ARG A 753 -15.55 -1.31 -43.51
N VAL A 754 -14.30 -0.96 -43.26
CA VAL A 754 -13.63 0.20 -43.84
C VAL A 754 -12.26 -0.17 -44.43
N ASP A 755 -11.75 0.68 -45.31
CA ASP A 755 -10.38 0.57 -45.83
C ASP A 755 -9.37 1.19 -44.85
N ARG A 756 -8.07 1.05 -45.17
CA ARG A 756 -6.97 1.63 -44.39
C ARG A 756 -7.09 3.14 -44.15
N VAL A 757 -7.54 3.90 -45.15
CA VAL A 757 -7.60 5.37 -45.06
C VAL A 757 -8.69 5.79 -44.08
N GLU A 758 -9.85 5.13 -44.12
CA GLU A 758 -10.91 5.37 -43.16
C GLU A 758 -10.56 4.82 -41.77
N PHE A 759 -9.90 3.67 -41.68
CA PHE A 759 -9.35 3.14 -40.43
C PHE A 759 -8.46 4.16 -39.71
N GLU A 760 -7.48 4.76 -40.42
CA GLU A 760 -6.59 5.78 -39.85
C GLU A 760 -7.39 6.98 -39.30
N LYS A 761 -8.52 7.35 -39.92
CA LYS A 761 -9.41 8.40 -39.42
C LYS A 761 -10.18 7.97 -38.18
N PHE A 762 -10.68 6.74 -38.11
CA PHE A 762 -11.38 6.22 -36.94
C PHE A 762 -10.48 6.14 -35.70
N VAL A 763 -9.18 5.95 -35.89
CA VAL A 763 -8.20 5.97 -34.80
C VAL A 763 -7.77 7.40 -34.47
N ALA A 764 -7.47 8.26 -35.46
CA ALA A 764 -6.85 9.57 -35.21
C ALA A 764 -7.83 10.74 -34.97
N GLN A 765 -9.07 10.68 -35.48
CA GLN A 765 -10.01 11.81 -35.41
C GLN A 765 -11.01 11.63 -34.26
N GLU A 766 -11.00 12.55 -33.29
CA GLU A 766 -11.83 12.46 -32.07
C GLU A 766 -13.33 12.34 -32.37
N ASN A 767 -13.81 13.06 -33.38
CA ASN A 767 -15.23 13.06 -33.78
C ASN A 767 -15.70 11.72 -34.38
N LYS A 768 -14.79 10.79 -34.67
CA LYS A 768 -15.09 9.41 -35.04
C LYS A 768 -14.75 8.45 -33.92
N SER A 769 -13.55 8.56 -33.35
CA SER A 769 -13.04 7.63 -32.34
C SER A 769 -13.92 7.55 -31.09
N CYS A 770 -14.61 8.64 -30.72
CA CYS A 770 -15.50 8.64 -29.56
C CYS A 770 -16.71 7.69 -29.69
N PHE A 771 -17.11 7.33 -30.92
CA PHE A 771 -18.21 6.40 -31.22
C PHE A 771 -17.76 4.93 -31.36
N VAL A 772 -16.46 4.68 -31.40
CA VAL A 772 -15.89 3.35 -31.61
C VAL A 772 -15.79 2.59 -30.30
N ASP A 773 -16.21 1.33 -30.28
CA ASP A 773 -16.00 0.40 -29.18
C ASP A 773 -14.68 -0.36 -29.37
N ASN A 774 -14.55 -1.04 -30.50
CA ASN A 774 -13.32 -1.74 -30.88
C ASN A 774 -13.13 -1.77 -32.41
N ILE A 775 -11.89 -1.99 -32.85
CA ILE A 775 -11.54 -2.13 -34.26
C ILE A 775 -10.72 -3.41 -34.45
N ASP A 776 -11.16 -4.28 -35.34
CA ASP A 776 -10.39 -5.42 -35.82
C ASP A 776 -9.78 -5.07 -37.19
N PHE A 777 -8.49 -4.74 -37.24
CA PHE A 777 -7.73 -4.41 -38.44
C PHE A 777 -6.97 -5.63 -38.98
N TYR A 778 -7.21 -6.01 -40.23
CA TYR A 778 -6.63 -7.19 -40.86
C TYR A 778 -5.38 -6.82 -41.66
N TYR A 779 -4.21 -7.26 -41.18
CA TYR A 779 -2.92 -6.89 -41.75
C TYR A 779 -1.98 -8.09 -41.88
N ASP A 780 -1.28 -8.17 -43.01
CA ASP A 780 -0.36 -9.25 -43.32
C ASP A 780 1.07 -8.85 -42.93
N SER A 781 1.63 -9.53 -41.94
CA SER A 781 2.98 -9.29 -41.41
C SER A 781 3.62 -10.62 -40.97
N PRO A 782 4.95 -10.66 -40.76
CA PRO A 782 5.60 -11.85 -40.22
C PRO A 782 4.95 -12.35 -38.92
N LEU A 783 4.52 -11.42 -38.05
CA LEU A 783 3.85 -11.72 -36.80
C LEU A 783 2.45 -12.33 -37.01
N THR A 784 1.60 -11.71 -37.84
CA THR A 784 0.23 -12.20 -38.06
C THR A 784 0.19 -13.52 -38.84
N ARG A 785 1.21 -13.81 -39.66
CA ARG A 785 1.40 -15.13 -40.30
C ARG A 785 1.72 -16.25 -39.32
N MET A 786 2.18 -15.93 -38.10
CA MET A 786 2.33 -16.90 -37.01
C MET A 786 1.00 -17.20 -36.29
N GLY A 787 -0.12 -16.59 -36.73
CA GLY A 787 -1.43 -16.72 -36.10
C GLY A 787 -1.65 -15.74 -34.92
N VAL A 788 -0.75 -14.78 -34.76
CA VAL A 788 -0.81 -13.78 -33.69
C VAL A 788 -1.85 -12.70 -34.01
N THR A 789 -2.72 -12.44 -33.03
CA THR A 789 -3.53 -11.23 -32.92
C THR A 789 -2.88 -10.28 -31.90
N LEU A 790 -2.50 -9.09 -32.36
CA LEU A 790 -1.89 -8.06 -31.52
C LEU A 790 -2.93 -7.04 -31.07
N VAL A 791 -3.12 -6.87 -29.78
CA VAL A 791 -4.13 -5.98 -29.19
C VAL A 791 -3.44 -4.75 -28.60
N ASP A 792 -3.61 -3.60 -29.22
CA ASP A 792 -3.22 -2.30 -28.67
C ASP A 792 -4.31 -1.82 -27.71
N THR A 793 -4.04 -1.89 -26.41
CA THR A 793 -4.98 -1.46 -25.38
C THR A 793 -4.87 0.04 -25.14
N PRO A 794 -5.97 0.75 -24.84
CA PRO A 794 -5.92 2.16 -24.43
C PRO A 794 -4.96 2.35 -23.25
N GLY A 795 -4.27 3.50 -23.19
CA GLY A 795 -3.39 3.81 -22.06
C GLY A 795 -4.15 3.82 -20.72
N ALA A 796 -3.45 3.51 -19.62
CA ALA A 796 -4.03 3.49 -18.27
C ALA A 796 -4.68 4.81 -17.82
N ASP A 797 -4.37 5.92 -18.52
CA ASP A 797 -4.95 7.26 -18.33
C ASP A 797 -6.33 7.50 -18.97
N SER A 798 -6.93 6.49 -19.61
CA SER A 798 -8.23 6.70 -20.28
C SER A 798 -9.33 7.04 -19.27
N ILE A 799 -10.04 8.14 -19.53
CA ILE A 799 -11.04 8.79 -18.65
C ILE A 799 -12.27 7.93 -18.32
N ASN A 800 -12.42 6.77 -18.95
CA ASN A 800 -13.60 5.94 -18.83
C ASN A 800 -13.35 4.69 -17.97
N ALA A 801 -14.17 4.51 -16.93
CA ALA A 801 -14.14 3.35 -16.02
C ALA A 801 -14.29 2.00 -16.75
N ARG A 802 -14.83 2.00 -17.98
CA ARG A 802 -14.96 0.80 -18.82
C ARG A 802 -13.61 0.25 -19.32
N HIS A 803 -12.58 1.08 -19.47
CA HIS A 803 -11.28 0.62 -20.01
C HIS A 803 -10.46 -0.20 -19.00
N THR A 804 -10.66 -0.01 -17.69
CA THR A 804 -10.01 -0.85 -16.67
C THR A 804 -10.56 -2.28 -16.67
N GLY A 805 -11.87 -2.45 -16.88
CA GLY A 805 -12.49 -3.78 -16.96
C GLY A 805 -11.98 -4.59 -18.16
N VAL A 806 -11.85 -3.94 -19.32
CA VAL A 806 -11.34 -4.59 -20.54
C VAL A 806 -9.85 -4.91 -20.44
N ALA A 807 -9.05 -4.03 -19.82
CA ALA A 807 -7.64 -4.31 -19.55
C ALA A 807 -7.45 -5.59 -18.71
N PHE A 808 -8.30 -5.81 -17.70
CA PHE A 808 -8.28 -7.03 -16.88
C PHE A 808 -8.63 -8.30 -17.68
N GLU A 809 -9.61 -8.24 -18.58
CA GLU A 809 -9.93 -9.37 -19.46
C GLU A 809 -8.75 -9.75 -20.36
N TYR A 810 -8.03 -8.78 -20.92
CA TYR A 810 -6.83 -9.05 -21.71
C TYR A 810 -5.68 -9.62 -20.87
N ILE A 811 -5.51 -9.18 -19.62
CA ILE A 811 -4.52 -9.81 -18.71
C ILE A 811 -4.84 -11.30 -18.49
N ARG A 812 -6.13 -11.64 -18.29
CA ARG A 812 -6.57 -13.02 -18.05
C ARG A 812 -6.41 -13.89 -19.30
N ASN A 813 -6.90 -13.42 -20.43
CA ASN A 813 -7.09 -14.24 -21.64
C ASN A 813 -5.93 -14.15 -22.66
N ALA A 814 -5.00 -13.19 -22.54
CA ALA A 814 -3.88 -13.10 -23.46
C ALA A 814 -2.84 -14.21 -23.23
N ASP A 815 -2.28 -14.74 -24.31
CA ASP A 815 -1.20 -15.72 -24.31
C ASP A 815 0.16 -15.08 -23.99
N ALA A 816 0.32 -13.78 -24.29
CA ALA A 816 1.49 -12.97 -23.93
C ALA A 816 1.12 -11.51 -23.61
N ILE A 817 1.88 -10.90 -22.71
CA ILE A 817 1.70 -9.50 -22.28
C ILE A 817 2.99 -8.72 -22.56
N LEU A 818 2.89 -7.61 -23.29
CA LEU A 818 3.99 -6.68 -23.59
C LEU A 818 3.75 -5.35 -22.89
N PHE A 819 4.53 -5.03 -21.86
CA PHE A 819 4.45 -3.78 -21.12
C PHE A 819 5.53 -2.80 -21.60
N ILE A 820 5.14 -1.61 -22.08
CA ILE A 820 6.03 -0.63 -22.73
C ILE A 820 6.11 0.63 -21.87
N THR A 821 7.33 1.03 -21.52
CA THR A 821 7.64 2.26 -20.78
C THR A 821 8.67 3.10 -21.54
N TYR A 822 8.66 4.42 -21.39
CA TYR A 822 9.55 5.32 -22.13
C TYR A 822 10.83 5.62 -21.35
N TYR A 823 11.98 5.73 -22.03
CA TYR A 823 13.31 5.93 -21.42
C TYR A 823 13.36 7.05 -20.37
N ASN A 824 12.86 8.25 -20.68
CA ASN A 824 12.89 9.41 -19.78
C ASN A 824 11.80 9.39 -18.69
N HIS A 825 10.78 8.54 -18.84
CA HIS A 825 9.58 8.51 -18.00
C HIS A 825 9.26 7.07 -17.64
N ALA A 826 10.23 6.38 -17.04
CA ALA A 826 10.04 5.05 -16.53
C ALA A 826 8.96 5.07 -15.42
N PHE A 827 7.80 4.48 -15.71
CA PHE A 827 6.67 4.32 -14.79
C PHE A 827 5.99 5.63 -14.41
N ALA A 828 5.25 6.21 -15.36
CA ALA A 828 4.34 7.29 -15.07
C ALA A 828 3.27 6.85 -14.03
N LYS A 829 2.63 7.82 -13.36
CA LYS A 829 1.65 7.55 -12.29
C LYS A 829 0.59 6.50 -12.66
N ALA A 830 0.09 6.50 -13.90
CA ALA A 830 -0.91 5.56 -14.37
C ALA A 830 -0.38 4.15 -14.68
N ASP A 831 0.91 4.02 -15.03
CA ASP A 831 1.57 2.71 -15.21
C ASP A 831 1.61 1.93 -13.90
N ARG A 832 1.77 2.65 -12.78
CA ARG A 832 1.90 2.08 -11.45
C ARG A 832 0.69 1.24 -11.04
N GLU A 833 -0.52 1.78 -11.19
CA GLU A 833 -1.75 1.09 -10.76
C GLU A 833 -1.96 -0.20 -11.57
N PHE A 834 -1.68 -0.12 -12.87
CA PHE A 834 -1.75 -1.27 -13.76
C PHE A 834 -0.72 -2.35 -13.41
N LEU A 835 0.52 -1.96 -13.12
CA LEU A 835 1.58 -2.90 -12.72
C LEU A 835 1.30 -3.60 -11.39
N ILE A 836 0.67 -2.89 -10.43
CA ILE A 836 0.23 -3.48 -9.17
C ILE A 836 -0.87 -4.52 -9.42
N GLN A 837 -1.83 -4.24 -10.31
CA GLN A 837 -2.85 -5.21 -10.70
C GLN A 837 -2.25 -6.45 -11.34
N LEU A 838 -1.28 -6.28 -12.25
CA LEU A 838 -0.52 -7.39 -12.83
C LEU A 838 0.21 -8.22 -11.76
N GLY A 839 0.89 -7.55 -10.82
CA GLY A 839 1.57 -8.21 -9.70
C GLY A 839 0.61 -9.07 -8.86
N ARG A 840 -0.62 -8.60 -8.62
CA ARG A 840 -1.65 -9.32 -7.85
C ARG A 840 -2.12 -10.63 -8.51
N VAL A 841 -2.05 -10.73 -9.83
CA VAL A 841 -2.50 -11.93 -10.57
C VAL A 841 -1.36 -12.82 -11.06
N LYS A 842 -0.09 -12.38 -10.95
CA LYS A 842 1.09 -13.13 -11.44
C LYS A 842 1.13 -14.58 -10.94
N ASP A 843 0.90 -14.82 -9.65
CA ASP A 843 0.96 -16.16 -9.04
C ASP A 843 -0.22 -17.07 -9.44
N ALA A 844 -1.26 -16.52 -10.07
CA ALA A 844 -2.41 -17.29 -10.54
C ALA A 844 -2.22 -17.85 -11.97
N PHE A 845 -1.16 -17.45 -12.68
CA PHE A 845 -0.85 -17.96 -14.01
C PHE A 845 0.19 -19.09 -13.95
N GLU A 846 0.02 -20.13 -14.76
CA GLU A 846 0.94 -21.27 -14.82
C GLU A 846 2.28 -20.96 -15.53
N LEU A 847 2.34 -19.89 -16.34
CA LEU A 847 3.52 -19.46 -17.12
C LEU A 847 3.83 -17.97 -16.94
N ASP A 848 5.12 -17.62 -16.92
CA ASP A 848 5.57 -16.21 -16.94
C ASP A 848 5.48 -15.64 -18.35
N LYS A 849 4.27 -15.25 -18.73
CA LYS A 849 3.88 -14.74 -20.06
C LYS A 849 4.15 -13.24 -20.27
N MET A 850 4.94 -12.59 -19.41
CA MET A 850 5.08 -11.13 -19.34
C MET A 850 6.47 -10.65 -19.82
N PHE A 851 6.48 -9.62 -20.68
CA PHE A 851 7.68 -8.96 -21.19
C PHE A 851 7.62 -7.46 -20.94
N PHE A 852 8.73 -6.86 -20.49
CA PHE A 852 8.85 -5.44 -20.16
C PHE A 852 9.83 -4.76 -21.11
N ILE A 853 9.42 -3.63 -21.69
CA ILE A 853 10.13 -2.95 -22.76
C ILE A 853 10.41 -1.49 -22.35
N VAL A 854 11.68 -1.13 -22.20
CA VAL A 854 12.13 0.27 -22.06
C VAL A 854 12.40 0.81 -23.46
N ASN A 855 11.48 1.59 -23.98
CA ASN A 855 11.51 2.14 -25.34
C ASN A 855 12.30 3.46 -25.39
N ALA A 856 12.75 3.84 -26.60
CA ALA A 856 13.59 5.01 -26.86
C ALA A 856 14.98 4.98 -26.20
N ILE A 857 15.60 3.79 -26.15
CA ILE A 857 16.94 3.61 -25.60
C ILE A 857 18.03 4.37 -26.38
N ASP A 858 17.75 4.79 -27.61
CA ASP A 858 18.61 5.65 -28.43
C ASP A 858 18.85 7.04 -27.85
N LEU A 859 18.10 7.41 -26.81
CA LEU A 859 18.32 8.63 -26.04
C LEU A 859 19.51 8.53 -25.07
N ALA A 860 19.94 7.31 -24.72
CA ALA A 860 21.09 7.09 -23.86
C ALA A 860 22.38 7.55 -24.57
N THR A 861 23.22 8.29 -23.86
CA THR A 861 24.51 8.77 -24.39
C THR A 861 25.59 7.69 -24.25
N THR A 862 25.45 6.79 -23.27
CA THR A 862 26.38 5.70 -22.97
C THR A 862 25.65 4.41 -22.56
N ASP A 863 26.32 3.26 -22.73
CA ASP A 863 25.80 1.95 -22.29
C ASP A 863 25.56 1.88 -20.78
N GLU A 864 26.35 2.62 -19.99
CA GLU A 864 26.23 2.74 -18.54
C GLU A 864 24.91 3.43 -18.16
N GLU A 865 24.55 4.52 -18.85
CA GLU A 865 23.28 5.25 -18.66
C GLU A 865 22.08 4.35 -19.01
N GLN A 866 22.22 3.50 -20.03
CA GLN A 866 21.22 2.49 -20.38
C GLN A 866 21.04 1.42 -19.28
N GLU A 867 22.14 0.92 -18.69
CA GLU A 867 22.06 -0.06 -17.60
C GLU A 867 21.46 0.52 -16.33
N ASP A 868 21.81 1.76 -15.98
CA ASP A 868 21.25 2.45 -14.81
C ASP A 868 19.72 2.56 -14.93
N VAL A 869 19.20 2.93 -16.11
CA VAL A 869 17.74 3.05 -16.34
C VAL A 869 17.07 1.68 -16.25
N LYS A 870 17.66 0.64 -16.86
CA LYS A 870 17.13 -0.73 -16.72
C LYS A 870 17.18 -1.24 -15.28
N GLY A 871 18.23 -0.89 -14.54
CA GLY A 871 18.37 -1.20 -13.12
C GLY A 871 17.24 -0.58 -12.29
N TYR A 872 16.99 0.72 -12.46
CA TYR A 872 15.87 1.42 -11.83
C TYR A 872 14.51 0.80 -12.18
N VAL A 873 14.29 0.51 -13.47
CA VAL A 873 13.06 -0.13 -13.94
C VAL A 873 12.87 -1.50 -13.28
N ARG A 874 13.94 -2.29 -13.15
CA ARG A 874 13.92 -3.60 -12.50
C ARG A 874 13.58 -3.50 -11.01
N SER A 875 14.16 -2.54 -10.28
CA SER A 875 13.85 -2.36 -8.86
C SER A 875 12.40 -1.95 -8.61
N GLU A 876 11.83 -1.10 -9.46
CA GLU A 876 10.43 -0.70 -9.34
C GLU A 876 9.48 -1.86 -9.66
N LEU A 877 9.75 -2.67 -10.69
CA LEU A 877 8.95 -3.88 -10.97
C LEU A 877 8.95 -4.86 -9.79
N GLN A 878 10.10 -5.05 -9.14
CA GLN A 878 10.21 -5.88 -7.93
C GLN A 878 9.38 -5.31 -6.78
N ARG A 879 9.37 -3.98 -6.60
CA ARG A 879 8.55 -3.29 -5.61
C ARG A 879 7.04 -3.51 -5.84
N PHE A 880 6.62 -3.66 -7.10
CA PHE A 880 5.23 -3.99 -7.46
C PHE A 880 4.89 -5.49 -7.40
N GLY A 881 5.79 -6.32 -6.88
CA GLY A 881 5.57 -7.77 -6.72
C GLY A 881 5.92 -8.60 -7.96
N ILE A 882 6.47 -7.98 -9.01
CA ILE A 882 6.87 -8.66 -10.24
C ILE A 882 8.31 -9.13 -10.08
N ARG A 883 8.47 -10.37 -9.60
CA ARG A 883 9.79 -11.00 -9.42
C ARG A 883 10.32 -11.50 -10.77
N PHE A 884 11.61 -11.29 -11.03
CA PHE A 884 12.32 -11.72 -12.25
C PHE A 884 11.68 -11.25 -13.58
N PRO A 885 11.49 -9.94 -13.81
CA PRO A 885 10.88 -9.45 -15.05
C PRO A 885 11.77 -9.68 -16.28
N ARG A 886 11.19 -10.18 -17.39
CA ARG A 886 11.84 -10.25 -18.72
C ARG A 886 11.97 -8.83 -19.30
N LEU A 887 13.05 -8.12 -18.98
CA LEU A 887 13.24 -6.69 -19.27
C LEU A 887 14.19 -6.46 -20.45
N TYR A 888 13.73 -5.69 -21.46
CA TYR A 888 14.49 -5.36 -22.67
C TYR A 888 14.55 -3.84 -22.88
N GLY A 889 15.69 -3.32 -23.31
CA GLY A 889 15.84 -1.93 -23.77
C GLY A 889 15.82 -1.89 -25.30
N VAL A 890 14.91 -1.10 -25.89
CA VAL A 890 14.72 -1.02 -27.35
C VAL A 890 14.58 0.41 -27.83
N SER A 891 14.91 0.65 -29.09
CA SER A 891 14.52 1.84 -29.84
C SER A 891 13.58 1.45 -30.96
N SER A 892 12.27 1.69 -30.78
CA SER A 892 11.28 1.44 -31.83
C SER A 892 11.56 2.25 -33.10
N LEU A 893 12.13 3.45 -32.95
CA LEU A 893 12.49 4.33 -34.06
C LEU A 893 13.60 3.72 -34.92
N LEU A 894 14.70 3.29 -34.28
CA LEU A 894 15.80 2.65 -34.98
C LEU A 894 15.35 1.30 -35.56
N ALA A 895 14.62 0.48 -34.80
CA ALA A 895 14.13 -0.83 -35.25
C ALA A 895 13.27 -0.74 -36.52
N LEU A 896 12.37 0.26 -36.60
CA LEU A 896 11.58 0.47 -37.80
C LEU A 896 12.45 0.89 -39.00
N LYS A 897 13.46 1.74 -38.79
CA LYS A 897 14.44 2.08 -39.84
C LYS A 897 15.24 0.88 -40.30
N GLU A 898 15.73 0.04 -39.37
CA GLU A 898 16.46 -1.19 -39.70
C GLU A 898 15.65 -2.08 -40.64
N LYS A 899 14.35 -2.27 -40.36
CA LYS A 899 13.46 -3.11 -41.16
C LYS A 899 13.08 -2.50 -42.51
N VAL A 900 12.90 -1.18 -42.58
CA VAL A 900 12.48 -0.48 -43.80
C VAL A 900 13.67 -0.18 -44.73
N GLU A 901 14.80 0.23 -44.17
CA GLU A 901 16.00 0.68 -44.89
C GLU A 901 17.08 -0.41 -45.02
N GLY A 902 16.97 -1.50 -44.25
CA GLY A 902 17.93 -2.62 -44.28
C GLY A 902 19.28 -2.31 -43.60
N SER A 903 19.33 -1.29 -42.73
CA SER A 903 20.52 -0.91 -41.95
C SER A 903 20.59 -1.66 -40.62
N ASP A 904 21.79 -1.84 -40.06
CA ASP A 904 21.98 -2.32 -38.68
C ASP A 904 22.28 -1.10 -37.79
N LEU A 905 21.31 -0.72 -36.95
CA LEU A 905 21.35 0.49 -36.11
C LEU A 905 21.37 0.12 -34.62
N THR A 906 21.63 -1.15 -34.29
CA THR A 906 21.68 -1.66 -32.91
C THR A 906 20.45 -1.27 -32.07
N SER A 907 19.25 -1.40 -32.64
CA SER A 907 18.01 -0.95 -31.99
C SER A 907 17.65 -1.67 -30.67
N GLY A 908 18.30 -2.79 -30.35
CA GLY A 908 17.92 -3.66 -29.23
C GLY A 908 16.68 -4.52 -29.48
N MET A 909 16.02 -4.37 -30.64
CA MET A 909 14.85 -5.17 -31.03
C MET A 909 15.19 -6.64 -31.34
N PRO A 910 16.30 -7.00 -32.02
CA PRO A 910 16.57 -8.40 -32.38
C PRO A 910 16.71 -9.36 -31.18
N PRO A 911 17.38 -9.01 -30.07
CA PRO A 911 17.39 -9.84 -28.86
C PRO A 911 15.97 -10.10 -28.31
N PHE A 912 15.13 -9.07 -28.25
CA PHE A 912 13.73 -9.22 -27.83
C PHE A 912 12.95 -10.12 -28.79
N GLU A 913 13.03 -9.88 -30.10
CA GLU A 913 12.30 -10.67 -31.10
C GLU A 913 12.70 -12.14 -31.07
N ASN A 914 13.99 -12.45 -30.90
CA ASN A 914 14.46 -13.83 -30.79
C ASN A 914 13.86 -14.54 -29.57
N ASP A 915 13.92 -13.92 -28.39
CA ASP A 915 13.35 -14.49 -27.16
C ASP A 915 11.82 -14.61 -27.27
N PHE A 916 11.17 -13.62 -27.86
CA PHE A 916 9.72 -13.58 -28.03
C PHE A 916 9.23 -14.62 -29.05
N HIS A 917 9.92 -14.77 -30.18
CA HIS A 917 9.61 -15.81 -31.16
C HIS A 917 9.88 -17.21 -30.62
N THR A 918 10.94 -17.40 -29.82
CA THR A 918 11.22 -18.67 -29.12
C THR A 918 10.08 -18.99 -28.15
N PHE A 919 9.63 -18.01 -27.37
CA PHE A 919 8.48 -18.18 -26.48
C PHE A 919 7.20 -18.59 -27.24
N LEU A 920 6.87 -17.90 -28.34
CA LEU A 920 5.67 -18.19 -29.14
C LEU A 920 5.73 -19.55 -29.85
N ASN A 921 6.87 -19.89 -30.46
CA ASN A 921 7.01 -21.10 -31.27
C ASN A 921 7.36 -22.34 -30.44
N ASP A 922 8.22 -22.20 -29.44
CA ASP A 922 8.82 -23.34 -28.75
C ASP A 922 8.17 -23.58 -27.39
N GLU A 923 7.93 -22.54 -26.58
CA GLU A 923 7.36 -22.72 -25.22
C GLU A 923 5.84 -22.96 -25.25
N LEU A 924 5.08 -22.07 -25.92
CA LEU A 924 3.62 -22.16 -25.99
C LEU A 924 3.14 -23.39 -26.78
N SER A 925 3.75 -23.65 -27.94
CA SER A 925 3.35 -24.78 -28.79
C SER A 925 3.80 -26.12 -28.20
N ALA A 926 4.98 -26.23 -27.57
CA ALA A 926 5.43 -27.49 -26.99
C ALA A 926 4.56 -27.95 -25.83
N LEU A 927 4.08 -27.04 -24.98
CA LEU A 927 3.18 -27.40 -23.87
C LEU A 927 1.84 -27.93 -24.38
N ALA A 928 1.25 -27.27 -25.38
CA ALA A 928 0.02 -27.74 -26.01
C ALA A 928 0.21 -29.09 -26.71
N VAL A 929 1.33 -29.28 -27.41
CA VAL A 929 1.68 -30.54 -28.09
C VAL A 929 1.96 -31.65 -27.10
N GLN A 930 2.67 -31.38 -26.01
CA GLN A 930 2.93 -32.37 -24.96
C GLN A 930 1.62 -32.80 -24.29
N ALA A 931 0.74 -31.86 -23.94
CA ALA A 931 -0.57 -32.17 -23.38
C ALA A 931 -1.42 -33.01 -24.35
N LEU A 932 -1.33 -32.77 -25.66
CA LEU A 932 -2.00 -33.58 -26.68
C LEU A 932 -1.38 -34.98 -26.79
N ALA A 933 -0.05 -35.09 -26.82
CA ALA A 933 0.66 -36.37 -26.92
C ALA A 933 0.35 -37.29 -25.72
N GLU A 934 0.39 -36.73 -24.51
CA GLU A 934 0.02 -37.46 -23.29
C GLU A 934 -1.43 -37.97 -23.34
N GLU A 935 -2.34 -37.22 -23.95
CA GLU A 935 -3.74 -37.64 -24.08
C GLU A 935 -3.92 -38.77 -25.11
N VAL A 936 -3.16 -38.73 -26.20
CA VAL A 936 -3.11 -39.81 -27.18
C VAL A 936 -2.58 -41.10 -26.55
N ASP A 937 -1.47 -41.02 -25.82
CA ASP A 937 -0.89 -42.18 -25.11
C ASP A 937 -1.88 -42.76 -24.10
N LYS A 938 -2.55 -41.90 -23.31
CA LYS A 938 -3.61 -42.33 -22.38
C LYS A 938 -4.77 -43.02 -23.10
N THR A 939 -5.16 -42.52 -24.27
CA THR A 939 -6.26 -43.09 -25.08
C THR A 939 -5.90 -44.47 -25.62
N GLU A 940 -4.70 -44.63 -26.18
CA GLU A 940 -4.22 -45.92 -26.68
C GLU A 940 -4.05 -46.95 -25.55
N GLN A 941 -3.45 -46.54 -24.43
CA GLN A 941 -3.31 -47.41 -23.25
C GLN A 941 -4.68 -47.82 -22.69
N ARG A 942 -5.64 -46.89 -22.65
CA ARG A 942 -7.01 -47.16 -22.23
C ARG A 942 -7.68 -48.23 -23.08
N LEU A 943 -7.50 -48.20 -24.40
CA LEU A 943 -8.03 -49.24 -25.29
C LEU A 943 -7.34 -50.60 -25.06
N ALA A 944 -6.02 -50.59 -24.84
CA ALA A 944 -5.25 -51.80 -24.55
C ALA A 944 -5.72 -52.49 -23.25
N ASP A 945 -5.86 -51.72 -22.17
CA ASP A 945 -6.30 -52.21 -20.87
C ASP A 945 -7.71 -52.81 -20.96
N LEU A 946 -8.62 -52.13 -21.68
CA LEU A 946 -9.99 -52.60 -21.92
C LEU A 946 -10.01 -53.95 -22.66
N ILE A 947 -9.18 -54.12 -23.70
CA ILE A 947 -9.07 -55.38 -24.44
C ILE A 947 -8.57 -56.50 -23.53
N ALA A 948 -7.48 -56.27 -22.80
CA ALA A 948 -6.86 -57.29 -21.95
C ALA A 948 -7.81 -57.76 -20.84
N GLN A 949 -8.56 -56.84 -20.23
CA GLN A 949 -9.51 -57.18 -19.18
C GLN A 949 -10.76 -57.86 -19.72
N THR A 950 -11.24 -57.47 -20.90
CA THR A 950 -12.37 -58.15 -21.56
C THR A 950 -12.01 -59.61 -21.91
N GLU A 951 -10.78 -59.87 -22.36
CA GLU A 951 -10.28 -61.24 -22.57
C GLU A 951 -10.22 -62.08 -21.30
N GLU A 952 -9.75 -61.48 -20.19
CA GLU A 952 -9.71 -62.15 -18.90
C GLU A 952 -11.13 -62.45 -18.39
N ASN A 953 -12.04 -61.50 -18.52
CA ASN A 953 -13.42 -61.60 -18.08
C ASN A 953 -14.26 -62.58 -18.92
N LEU A 954 -13.96 -62.76 -20.22
CA LEU A 954 -14.58 -63.79 -21.07
C LEU A 954 -14.39 -65.21 -20.51
N LYS A 955 -13.28 -65.49 -19.81
CA LYS A 955 -13.03 -66.81 -19.20
C LYS A 955 -13.99 -67.15 -18.05
N ARG A 956 -14.62 -66.13 -17.47
CA ARG A 956 -15.56 -66.20 -16.34
C ARG A 956 -16.85 -65.42 -16.65
N LYS A 957 -17.31 -65.52 -17.90
CA LYS A 957 -18.41 -64.72 -18.46
C LYS A 957 -19.66 -64.65 -17.57
N ASP A 958 -20.19 -65.79 -17.14
CA ASP A 958 -21.46 -65.85 -16.40
C ASP A 958 -21.34 -65.18 -15.02
N GLU A 959 -20.25 -65.45 -14.29
CA GLU A 959 -19.92 -64.79 -13.01
C GLU A 959 -19.77 -63.28 -13.20
N ARG A 960 -19.08 -62.87 -14.27
CA ARG A 960 -18.83 -61.46 -14.56
C ARG A 960 -20.09 -60.68 -14.90
N LEU A 961 -21.03 -61.26 -15.65
CA LEU A 961 -22.31 -60.61 -15.97
C LEU A 961 -23.13 -60.32 -14.70
N GLU A 962 -23.06 -61.21 -13.71
CA GLU A 962 -23.70 -61.01 -12.40
C GLU A 962 -22.98 -59.91 -11.58
N GLU A 963 -21.64 -59.92 -11.55
CA GLU A 963 -20.83 -58.84 -10.95
C GLU A 963 -21.16 -57.47 -11.57
N LEU A 964 -21.26 -57.38 -12.90
CA LEU A 964 -21.61 -56.13 -13.60
C LEU A 964 -23.01 -55.64 -13.25
N THR A 965 -23.96 -56.54 -13.00
CA THR A 965 -25.32 -56.18 -12.54
C THR A 965 -25.30 -55.59 -11.14
N VAL A 966 -24.46 -56.13 -10.25
CA VAL A 966 -24.25 -55.59 -8.89
C VAL A 966 -23.53 -54.23 -8.96
N LEU A 967 -22.51 -54.12 -9.81
CA LEU A 967 -21.75 -52.89 -10.03
C LEU A 967 -22.64 -51.76 -10.57
N GLU A 968 -23.51 -52.05 -11.54
CA GLU A 968 -24.46 -51.06 -12.09
C GLU A 968 -25.36 -50.49 -10.99
N LYS A 969 -25.93 -51.35 -10.15
CA LYS A 969 -26.74 -50.92 -8.99
C LYS A 969 -25.93 -50.10 -8.00
N HIS A 970 -24.66 -50.45 -7.78
CA HIS A 970 -23.77 -49.69 -6.90
C HIS A 970 -23.51 -48.29 -7.47
N VAL A 971 -23.17 -48.16 -8.76
CA VAL A 971 -22.95 -46.88 -9.45
C VAL A 971 -24.23 -46.02 -9.40
N GLN A 972 -25.39 -46.60 -9.74
CA GLN A 972 -26.68 -45.91 -9.66
C GLN A 972 -26.98 -45.40 -8.25
N SER A 973 -26.71 -46.21 -7.22
CA SER A 973 -26.89 -45.81 -5.83
C SER A 973 -25.90 -44.73 -5.41
N LYS A 974 -24.61 -44.87 -5.74
CA LYS A 974 -23.54 -43.95 -5.32
C LYS A 974 -23.77 -42.54 -5.88
N PHE A 975 -24.12 -42.46 -7.15
CA PHE A 975 -24.34 -41.17 -7.83
C PHE A 975 -25.80 -40.70 -7.73
N SER A 976 -26.66 -41.32 -6.91
CA SER A 976 -28.08 -40.91 -6.79
C SER A 976 -28.28 -39.56 -6.09
N VAL A 977 -27.31 -39.13 -5.27
CA VAL A 977 -27.40 -37.90 -4.49
C VAL A 977 -26.16 -37.05 -4.72
N LEU A 978 -26.38 -35.76 -4.96
CA LEU A 978 -25.31 -34.76 -5.01
C LEU A 978 -24.95 -34.33 -3.59
N ASN A 979 -23.67 -34.46 -3.21
CA ASN A 979 -23.14 -33.94 -1.95
C ASN A 979 -22.05 -32.89 -2.23
N THR A 980 -22.29 -31.65 -1.80
CA THR A 980 -21.40 -30.49 -1.97
C THR A 980 -20.96 -29.87 -0.64
N SER A 981 -21.57 -30.28 0.47
CA SER A 981 -21.41 -29.67 1.80
C SER A 981 -19.96 -29.50 2.26
N MET A 982 -19.10 -30.51 2.01
CA MET A 982 -17.69 -30.41 2.37
C MET A 982 -16.97 -29.35 1.52
N LEU A 983 -17.22 -29.34 0.22
CA LEU A 983 -16.59 -28.40 -0.71
C LEU A 983 -17.06 -26.97 -0.45
N GLU A 984 -18.34 -26.77 -0.13
CA GLU A 984 -18.87 -25.48 0.30
C GLU A 984 -18.19 -24.98 1.57
N SER A 985 -17.94 -25.87 2.54
CA SER A 985 -17.22 -25.53 3.77
C SER A 985 -15.75 -25.17 3.52
N GLU A 986 -15.05 -25.93 2.68
CA GLU A 986 -13.65 -25.63 2.32
C GLU A 986 -13.55 -24.31 1.54
N THR A 987 -14.49 -24.08 0.61
CA THR A 987 -14.56 -22.84 -0.18
C THR A 987 -14.87 -21.62 0.69
N LYS A 988 -15.72 -21.80 1.71
CA LYS A 988 -15.95 -20.77 2.72
C LYS A 988 -14.69 -20.43 3.48
N GLN A 989 -13.92 -21.44 3.90
CA GLN A 989 -12.66 -21.21 4.61
C GLN A 989 -11.65 -20.47 3.71
N GLU A 990 -11.50 -20.89 2.45
CA GLU A 990 -10.64 -20.21 1.48
C GLU A 990 -11.07 -18.75 1.27
N LEU A 991 -12.38 -18.49 1.13
CA LEU A 991 -12.91 -17.14 0.99
C LEU A 991 -12.64 -16.29 2.24
N ASP A 992 -12.80 -16.86 3.43
CA ASP A 992 -12.51 -16.20 4.70
C ASP A 992 -11.04 -15.75 4.76
N GLU A 993 -10.13 -16.63 4.36
CA GLU A 993 -8.69 -16.35 4.31
C GLU A 993 -8.36 -15.28 3.24
N LEU A 994 -8.93 -15.40 2.03
CA LEU A 994 -8.69 -14.43 0.95
C LEU A 994 -9.16 -13.02 1.32
N LEU A 995 -10.37 -12.88 1.88
CA LEU A 995 -10.95 -11.59 2.26
C LEU A 995 -10.27 -10.96 3.47
N TYR A 996 -9.78 -11.76 4.43
CA TYR A 996 -9.07 -11.25 5.61
C TYR A 996 -7.89 -10.34 5.22
N TYR A 997 -7.17 -10.69 4.15
CA TYR A 997 -6.03 -9.91 3.68
C TYR A 997 -6.41 -8.75 2.74
N VAL A 998 -7.59 -8.73 2.14
CA VAL A 998 -8.02 -7.65 1.22
C VAL A 998 -8.03 -6.31 1.94
N LEU A 999 -8.67 -6.23 3.12
CA LEU A 999 -8.74 -4.99 3.90
C LEU A 999 -7.34 -4.45 4.21
N GLN A 1000 -6.43 -5.32 4.66
CA GLN A 1000 -5.07 -4.92 5.02
C GLN A 1000 -4.27 -4.41 3.81
N ARG A 1001 -4.39 -5.07 2.65
CA ARG A 1001 -3.68 -4.67 1.43
C ARG A 1001 -4.15 -3.32 0.89
N VAL A 1002 -5.46 -3.09 0.86
CA VAL A 1002 -6.01 -1.80 0.38
C VAL A 1002 -5.60 -0.67 1.31
N TYR A 1003 -5.70 -0.86 2.63
CA TYR A 1003 -5.31 0.18 3.60
C TYR A 1003 -3.80 0.35 3.76
N TYR A 1004 -2.98 -0.63 3.37
CA TYR A 1004 -1.53 -0.41 3.25
C TYR A 1004 -1.19 0.63 2.18
N ARG A 1005 -2.02 0.73 1.13
CA ARG A 1005 -1.86 1.71 0.03
C ARG A 1005 -2.61 3.03 0.28
N TYR A 1006 -3.51 3.05 1.25
CA TYR A 1006 -4.30 4.23 1.61
C TYR A 1006 -3.47 5.52 1.79
N PRO A 1007 -2.29 5.50 2.47
CA PRO A 1007 -1.47 6.71 2.61
C PRO A 1007 -1.06 7.33 1.27
N GLU A 1008 -0.93 6.53 0.21
CA GLU A 1008 -0.58 7.02 -1.13
C GLU A 1008 -1.79 7.67 -1.80
N PHE A 1009 -2.94 7.00 -1.81
CA PHE A 1009 -4.19 7.57 -2.34
C PHE A 1009 -4.53 8.90 -1.65
N PHE A 1010 -4.34 8.93 -0.33
CA PHE A 1010 -4.56 10.13 0.45
C PHE A 1010 -3.64 11.28 0.03
N LYS A 1011 -2.33 11.05 -0.06
CA LYS A 1011 -1.34 12.05 -0.51
C LYS A 1011 -1.62 12.55 -1.92
N GLU A 1012 -2.14 11.70 -2.79
CA GLU A 1012 -2.47 12.06 -4.16
C GLU A 1012 -3.71 12.95 -4.26
N GLY A 1013 -4.82 12.60 -3.58
CA GLY A 1013 -6.02 13.44 -3.60
C GLY A 1013 -5.83 14.75 -2.82
N TYR A 1014 -5.13 14.66 -1.69
CA TYR A 1014 -4.82 15.79 -0.82
C TYR A 1014 -3.39 16.28 -1.08
N ASN A 1015 -3.22 17.07 -2.13
CA ASN A 1015 -1.93 17.65 -2.55
C ASN A 1015 -1.97 19.19 -2.62
N PRO A 1016 -0.84 19.91 -2.45
CA PRO A 1016 -0.82 21.38 -2.41
C PRO A 1016 -1.36 22.05 -3.67
N SER A 1017 -1.25 21.36 -4.79
CA SER A 1017 -1.46 21.93 -6.11
C SER A 1017 -2.96 21.98 -6.49
N THR A 1018 -3.75 20.97 -6.09
CA THR A 1018 -5.22 21.01 -6.08
C THR A 1018 -5.74 22.18 -5.24
N PHE A 1019 -5.14 22.40 -4.08
CA PHE A 1019 -5.52 23.46 -3.16
C PHE A 1019 -5.08 24.85 -3.65
N ALA A 1020 -3.99 24.96 -4.41
CA ALA A 1020 -3.59 26.22 -5.07
C ALA A 1020 -4.48 26.60 -6.29
N ALA A 1021 -5.16 25.62 -6.89
CA ALA A 1021 -5.99 25.82 -8.08
C ALA A 1021 -7.38 26.39 -7.76
N MET A 1022 -7.99 25.99 -6.64
CA MET A 1022 -9.38 26.31 -6.31
C MET A 1022 -9.58 26.67 -4.82
N PRO A 1023 -10.69 27.32 -4.43
CA PRO A 1023 -10.99 27.66 -3.04
C PRO A 1023 -10.91 26.42 -2.13
N ALA A 1024 -10.37 26.59 -0.92
CA ALA A 1024 -10.05 25.48 -0.02
C ALA A 1024 -11.21 24.52 0.24
N GLN A 1025 -12.43 25.04 0.35
CA GLN A 1025 -13.62 24.22 0.54
C GLN A 1025 -13.93 23.35 -0.69
N GLN A 1026 -13.77 23.86 -1.90
CA GLN A 1026 -13.92 23.09 -3.15
C GLN A 1026 -12.78 22.09 -3.33
N ALA A 1027 -11.54 22.50 -3.02
CA ALA A 1027 -10.37 21.63 -3.04
C ALA A 1027 -10.54 20.43 -2.10
N LEU A 1028 -11.13 20.63 -0.93
CA LEU A 1028 -11.45 19.57 0.02
C LEU A 1028 -12.48 18.57 -0.51
N GLU A 1029 -13.53 19.06 -1.19
CA GLU A 1029 -14.54 18.15 -1.76
C GLU A 1029 -13.96 17.37 -2.93
N HIS A 1030 -13.14 18.03 -3.75
CA HIS A 1030 -12.41 17.40 -4.84
C HIS A 1030 -11.48 16.32 -4.29
N ALA A 1031 -10.61 16.66 -3.33
CA ALA A 1031 -9.65 15.75 -2.72
C ALA A 1031 -10.34 14.54 -2.05
N LEU A 1032 -11.40 14.78 -1.27
CA LEU A 1032 -12.18 13.70 -0.66
C LEU A 1032 -12.77 12.77 -1.72
N LYS A 1033 -13.37 13.34 -2.77
CA LYS A 1033 -13.93 12.58 -3.88
C LYS A 1033 -12.87 11.74 -4.58
N GLU A 1034 -11.68 12.30 -4.80
CA GLU A 1034 -10.54 11.62 -5.42
C GLU A 1034 -10.06 10.44 -4.58
N VAL A 1035 -9.85 10.63 -3.26
CA VAL A 1035 -9.45 9.53 -2.35
C VAL A 1035 -10.53 8.44 -2.29
N MET A 1036 -11.80 8.81 -2.19
CA MET A 1036 -12.90 7.83 -2.17
C MET A 1036 -12.99 7.06 -3.47
N GLN A 1037 -12.80 7.72 -4.61
CA GLN A 1037 -12.75 7.07 -5.92
C GLN A 1037 -11.58 6.08 -6.02
N SER A 1038 -10.39 6.47 -5.57
CA SER A 1038 -9.21 5.59 -5.57
C SER A 1038 -9.38 4.37 -4.66
N LEU A 1039 -9.88 4.56 -3.43
CA LEU A 1039 -10.18 3.45 -2.52
C LEU A 1039 -11.28 2.54 -3.07
N ARG A 1040 -12.38 3.11 -3.57
CA ARG A 1040 -13.48 2.37 -4.19
C ARG A 1040 -12.99 1.53 -5.35
N PHE A 1041 -12.12 2.10 -6.18
CA PHE A 1041 -11.49 1.44 -7.30
C PHE A 1041 -10.60 0.28 -6.82
N ASP A 1042 -9.71 0.50 -5.85
CA ASP A 1042 -8.80 -0.55 -5.37
C ASP A 1042 -9.55 -1.74 -4.75
N PHE A 1043 -10.61 -1.49 -3.98
CA PHE A 1043 -11.51 -2.54 -3.48
C PHE A 1043 -12.19 -3.29 -4.63
N THR A 1044 -12.69 -2.58 -5.64
CA THR A 1044 -13.31 -3.22 -6.82
C THR A 1044 -12.34 -4.20 -7.48
N GLN A 1045 -11.08 -3.81 -7.62
CA GLN A 1045 -10.05 -4.67 -8.23
C GLN A 1045 -9.68 -5.86 -7.35
N GLU A 1046 -9.46 -5.65 -6.05
CA GLU A 1046 -9.18 -6.76 -5.11
C GLU A 1046 -10.33 -7.76 -5.04
N MET A 1047 -11.58 -7.31 -5.13
CA MET A 1047 -12.75 -8.20 -5.20
C MET A 1047 -12.80 -9.01 -6.50
N ARG A 1048 -12.48 -8.41 -7.65
CA ARG A 1048 -12.37 -9.12 -8.94
C ARG A 1048 -11.30 -10.23 -8.86
N VAL A 1049 -10.13 -9.90 -8.33
CA VAL A 1049 -9.03 -10.87 -8.13
C VAL A 1049 -9.44 -11.97 -7.14
N THR A 1050 -10.14 -11.63 -6.05
CA THR A 1050 -10.60 -12.59 -5.05
C THR A 1050 -11.60 -13.57 -5.65
N ASN A 1051 -12.58 -13.08 -6.42
CA ASN A 1051 -13.55 -13.93 -7.12
C ASN A 1051 -12.86 -14.89 -8.11
N PHE A 1052 -11.86 -14.39 -8.84
CA PHE A 1052 -11.07 -15.20 -9.75
C PHE A 1052 -10.27 -16.29 -9.02
N ARG A 1053 -9.58 -15.97 -7.92
CA ARG A 1053 -8.83 -16.96 -7.11
C ARG A 1053 -9.76 -18.03 -6.53
N LEU A 1054 -10.95 -17.62 -6.06
CA LEU A 1054 -11.96 -18.56 -5.57
C LEU A 1054 -12.43 -19.52 -6.66
N SER A 1055 -12.62 -19.02 -7.89
CA SER A 1055 -12.97 -19.87 -9.05
C SER A 1055 -11.91 -20.92 -9.36
N GLN A 1056 -10.62 -20.55 -9.28
CA GLN A 1056 -9.49 -21.46 -9.49
C GLN A 1056 -9.41 -22.51 -8.39
N PHE A 1057 -9.63 -22.12 -7.14
CA PHE A 1057 -9.69 -23.04 -6.01
C PHE A 1057 -10.79 -24.10 -6.19
N ILE A 1058 -12.02 -23.66 -6.55
CA ILE A 1058 -13.16 -24.56 -6.80
C ILE A 1058 -12.83 -25.53 -7.93
N SER A 1059 -12.30 -25.03 -9.05
CA SER A 1059 -11.92 -25.84 -10.21
C SER A 1059 -10.89 -26.91 -9.85
N LYS A 1060 -9.86 -26.54 -9.07
CA LYS A 1060 -8.83 -27.47 -8.57
C LYS A 1060 -9.42 -28.55 -7.65
N LYS A 1061 -10.35 -28.17 -6.77
CA LYS A 1061 -11.06 -29.12 -5.90
C LYS A 1061 -11.96 -30.07 -6.68
N MET A 1062 -12.62 -29.60 -7.75
CA MET A 1062 -13.39 -30.47 -8.65
C MET A 1062 -12.49 -31.50 -9.35
N GLN A 1063 -11.32 -31.09 -9.82
CA GLN A 1063 -10.34 -32.02 -10.41
C GLN A 1063 -9.84 -33.06 -9.40
N HIS A 1064 -9.61 -32.67 -8.14
CA HIS A 1064 -9.25 -33.61 -7.09
C HIS A 1064 -10.38 -34.62 -6.82
N ARG A 1065 -11.62 -34.14 -6.69
CA ARG A 1065 -12.80 -34.99 -6.51
C ARG A 1065 -12.96 -35.98 -7.67
N PHE A 1066 -12.80 -35.51 -8.91
CA PHE A 1066 -12.80 -36.37 -10.08
C PHE A 1066 -11.77 -37.51 -9.95
N LYS A 1067 -10.53 -37.19 -9.57
CA LYS A 1067 -9.45 -38.18 -9.40
C LYS A 1067 -9.79 -39.22 -8.32
N ASP A 1068 -10.33 -38.79 -7.18
CA ASP A 1068 -10.68 -39.69 -6.08
C ASP A 1068 -11.86 -40.61 -6.45
N GLU A 1069 -12.93 -40.07 -7.04
CA GLU A 1069 -14.09 -40.85 -7.49
C GLU A 1069 -13.70 -41.88 -8.56
N VAL A 1070 -12.86 -41.48 -9.51
CA VAL A 1070 -12.31 -42.38 -10.54
C VAL A 1070 -11.44 -43.47 -9.92
N ARG A 1071 -10.61 -43.14 -8.92
CA ARG A 1071 -9.78 -44.15 -8.21
C ARG A 1071 -10.66 -45.20 -7.54
N GLU A 1072 -11.68 -44.77 -6.79
CA GLU A 1072 -12.61 -45.69 -6.10
C GLU A 1072 -13.36 -46.59 -7.09
N LEU A 1073 -13.84 -46.03 -8.21
CA LEU A 1073 -14.48 -46.83 -9.25
C LEU A 1073 -13.51 -47.84 -9.87
N LYS A 1074 -12.25 -47.45 -10.13
CA LYS A 1074 -11.21 -48.36 -10.66
C LYS A 1074 -10.85 -49.50 -9.69
N GLU A 1075 -10.95 -49.26 -8.38
CA GLU A 1075 -10.76 -50.32 -7.37
C GLU A 1075 -11.89 -51.36 -7.41
N LEU A 1076 -13.14 -50.91 -7.62
CA LEU A 1076 -14.30 -51.80 -7.77
C LEU A 1076 -14.28 -52.53 -9.11
N ASN A 1077 -13.84 -51.85 -10.16
CA ASN A 1077 -13.73 -52.41 -11.48
C ASN A 1077 -12.52 -51.86 -12.23
N ARG A 1078 -11.49 -52.70 -12.37
CA ARG A 1078 -10.24 -52.34 -13.04
C ARG A 1078 -10.43 -51.95 -14.51
N SER A 1079 -11.55 -52.35 -15.14
CA SER A 1079 -11.88 -51.97 -16.53
C SER A 1079 -12.44 -50.58 -16.73
N PHE A 1080 -12.70 -49.85 -15.65
CA PHE A 1080 -13.01 -48.46 -15.80
C PHE A 1080 -11.81 -47.64 -16.23
N SER A 1081 -12.07 -46.77 -17.19
CA SER A 1081 -11.16 -45.72 -17.59
C SER A 1081 -11.96 -44.49 -17.95
N PHE A 1082 -11.58 -43.33 -17.42
CA PHE A 1082 -12.35 -42.10 -17.53
C PHE A 1082 -11.51 -41.04 -18.23
N LEU A 1083 -12.18 -40.19 -19.01
CA LEU A 1083 -11.58 -38.99 -19.58
C LEU A 1083 -11.40 -37.90 -18.52
N ALA A 1084 -10.39 -37.05 -18.67
CA ALA A 1084 -10.22 -35.91 -17.79
C ALA A 1084 -11.46 -34.99 -17.83
N PHE A 1085 -11.92 -34.59 -16.65
CA PHE A 1085 -13.00 -33.61 -16.52
C PHE A 1085 -12.44 -32.19 -16.70
N GLU A 1086 -13.00 -31.44 -17.67
CA GLU A 1086 -12.72 -30.01 -17.85
C GLU A 1086 -13.81 -29.19 -17.15
N SER A 1087 -13.40 -28.30 -16.27
CA SER A 1087 -14.31 -27.40 -15.57
C SER A 1087 -14.71 -26.24 -16.48
N SER A 1088 -15.94 -25.75 -16.33
CA SER A 1088 -16.43 -24.61 -17.11
C SER A 1088 -15.82 -23.30 -16.61
N GLU A 1089 -15.51 -22.37 -17.50
CA GLU A 1089 -15.18 -20.99 -17.09
C GLU A 1089 -16.43 -20.31 -16.51
N PRO A 1090 -16.39 -19.81 -15.27
CA PRO A 1090 -17.55 -19.15 -14.69
C PRO A 1090 -17.65 -17.68 -15.11
N ASN A 1091 -18.88 -17.19 -15.17
CA ASN A 1091 -19.15 -15.75 -15.20
C ASN A 1091 -18.81 -15.16 -13.83
N LEU A 1092 -17.80 -14.29 -13.80
CA LEU A 1092 -17.40 -13.59 -12.57
C LEU A 1092 -18.42 -12.50 -12.22
N LEU A 1093 -18.54 -12.20 -10.93
CA LEU A 1093 -19.36 -11.09 -10.45
C LEU A 1093 -18.73 -9.75 -10.83
N ASP A 1094 -19.58 -8.77 -11.13
CA ASP A 1094 -19.21 -7.37 -11.17
C ASP A 1094 -19.29 -6.76 -9.77
N PHE A 1095 -18.32 -5.88 -9.49
CA PHE A 1095 -18.23 -5.18 -8.22
C PHE A 1095 -18.22 -3.68 -8.48
N GLU A 1096 -19.00 -2.94 -7.70
CA GLU A 1096 -19.04 -1.48 -7.78
C GLU A 1096 -18.13 -0.80 -6.75
N GLY A 1097 -17.60 -1.54 -5.76
CA GLY A 1097 -16.77 -1.02 -4.68
C GLY A 1097 -17.55 -0.26 -3.59
N PRO A 1098 -16.97 -0.05 -2.40
CA PRO A 1098 -17.57 0.72 -1.31
C PRO A 1098 -17.58 2.24 -1.59
N PHE A 1099 -18.14 3.02 -0.67
CA PHE A 1099 -18.06 4.50 -0.68
C PHE A 1099 -18.87 5.23 -1.77
N GLY A 1100 -19.95 4.61 -2.27
CA GLY A 1100 -20.84 5.24 -3.27
C GLY A 1100 -21.48 6.56 -2.81
N ASP A 1101 -21.71 6.72 -1.50
CA ASP A 1101 -22.21 7.96 -0.89
C ASP A 1101 -21.10 8.69 -0.12
N ILE A 1102 -20.47 9.65 -0.78
CA ILE A 1102 -19.33 10.43 -0.25
C ILE A 1102 -19.79 11.39 0.89
N SER A 1103 -21.09 11.67 1.00
CA SER A 1103 -21.60 12.62 2.00
C SER A 1103 -21.32 12.15 3.44
N LYS A 1104 -21.26 10.83 3.66
CA LYS A 1104 -20.93 10.20 4.95
C LYS A 1104 -19.54 10.55 5.47
N TYR A 1105 -18.58 10.73 4.56
CA TYR A 1105 -17.19 11.04 4.91
C TYR A 1105 -16.92 12.54 4.90
N THR A 1106 -17.91 13.37 4.54
CA THR A 1106 -17.72 14.82 4.42
C THR A 1106 -17.41 15.47 5.77
N SER A 1107 -17.74 14.80 6.88
CA SER A 1107 -17.33 15.21 8.23
C SER A 1107 -15.82 15.36 8.36
N VAL A 1108 -14.99 14.58 7.63
CA VAL A 1108 -13.52 14.69 7.75
C VAL A 1108 -12.96 16.03 7.32
N LYS A 1109 -13.74 16.80 6.54
CA LYS A 1109 -13.39 18.18 6.18
C LYS A 1109 -13.25 19.07 7.41
N SER A 1110 -13.82 18.69 8.57
CA SER A 1110 -13.60 19.39 9.85
C SER A 1110 -12.15 19.31 10.33
N HIS A 1111 -11.40 18.28 9.93
CA HIS A 1111 -9.97 18.15 10.21
C HIS A 1111 -9.11 19.03 9.28
N PHE A 1112 -9.70 19.67 8.28
CA PHE A 1112 -9.03 20.67 7.46
C PHE A 1112 -9.39 22.07 7.94
N ARG A 1113 -8.36 22.84 8.27
CA ARG A 1113 -8.52 24.20 8.79
C ARG A 1113 -8.12 25.23 7.75
N ASN A 1114 -6.88 25.15 7.29
CA ASN A 1114 -6.37 25.96 6.20
C ASN A 1114 -5.24 25.21 5.47
N GLN A 1115 -4.91 25.65 4.25
CA GLN A 1115 -3.94 24.96 3.38
C GLN A 1115 -2.55 24.85 3.99
N LYS A 1116 -2.14 25.85 4.78
CA LYS A 1116 -0.80 25.92 5.34
C LYS A 1116 -0.60 24.89 6.45
N ALA A 1117 -1.52 24.84 7.42
CA ALA A 1117 -1.54 23.82 8.48
C ALA A 1117 -1.68 22.40 7.92
N PHE A 1118 -2.49 22.25 6.88
CA PHE A 1118 -2.75 20.96 6.25
C PHE A 1118 -1.51 20.34 5.58
N PHE A 1119 -0.71 21.11 4.83
CA PHE A 1119 0.47 20.60 4.10
C PHE A 1119 1.80 20.71 4.85
N GLU A 1120 2.01 21.77 5.64
CA GLU A 1120 3.32 22.07 6.26
C GLU A 1120 3.43 21.52 7.70
N LYS A 1121 2.33 21.41 8.48
CA LYS A 1121 2.33 20.89 9.87
C LYS A 1121 1.94 19.40 9.98
N ASN A 1122 1.95 18.65 8.87
CA ASN A 1122 1.56 17.24 8.82
C ASN A 1122 0.11 16.94 9.29
N GLU A 1123 -0.79 17.92 9.37
CA GLU A 1123 -2.21 17.71 9.74
C GLU A 1123 -3.01 16.90 8.71
N LYS A 1124 -2.49 16.83 7.49
CA LYS A 1124 -2.90 15.82 6.50
C LYS A 1124 -2.93 14.41 7.12
N VAL A 1125 -2.06 14.09 8.09
CA VAL A 1125 -2.06 12.80 8.80
C VAL A 1125 -3.31 12.64 9.68
N LYS A 1126 -3.81 13.68 10.35
CA LYS A 1126 -5.04 13.57 11.17
C LYS A 1126 -6.28 13.39 10.31
N LEU A 1127 -6.37 14.14 9.20
CA LEU A 1127 -7.47 13.95 8.24
C LEU A 1127 -7.36 12.57 7.58
N SER A 1128 -6.14 12.13 7.25
CA SER A 1128 -5.85 10.78 6.77
C SER A 1128 -6.32 9.73 7.76
N ASP A 1129 -5.93 9.80 9.03
CA ASP A 1129 -6.27 8.81 10.05
C ASP A 1129 -7.77 8.80 10.36
N ALA A 1130 -8.42 9.98 10.40
CA ALA A 1130 -9.86 10.09 10.60
C ALA A 1130 -10.67 9.55 9.42
N LEU A 1131 -10.25 9.85 8.20
CA LEU A 1131 -10.85 9.31 6.98
C LEU A 1131 -10.61 7.80 6.87
N GLU A 1132 -9.45 7.30 7.31
CA GLU A 1132 -9.18 5.86 7.45
C GLU A 1132 -10.10 5.20 8.47
N ALA A 1133 -10.26 5.80 9.65
CA ALA A 1133 -11.10 5.30 10.73
C ALA A 1133 -12.59 5.29 10.36
N LEU A 1134 -13.06 6.25 9.55
CA LEU A 1134 -14.44 6.30 9.06
C LEU A 1134 -14.69 5.35 7.89
N THR A 1135 -13.70 5.17 7.01
CA THR A 1135 -13.87 4.30 5.84
C THR A 1135 -13.69 2.83 6.18
N LYS A 1136 -12.86 2.46 7.17
CA LYS A 1136 -12.60 1.06 7.54
C LYS A 1136 -13.85 0.26 7.92
N PRO A 1137 -14.76 0.77 8.78
CA PRO A 1137 -16.01 0.08 9.10
C PRO A 1137 -16.87 -0.14 7.85
N ASP A 1138 -17.05 0.90 7.03
CA ASP A 1138 -17.86 0.80 5.80
C ASP A 1138 -17.23 -0.13 4.76
N ALA A 1139 -15.89 -0.18 4.70
CA ALA A 1139 -15.15 -1.16 3.91
C ALA A 1139 -15.36 -2.58 4.43
N GLN A 1140 -15.30 -2.78 5.74
CA GLN A 1140 -15.54 -4.08 6.37
C GLN A 1140 -16.98 -4.55 6.12
N ASP A 1141 -17.97 -3.67 6.30
CA ASP A 1141 -19.38 -3.95 6.02
C ASP A 1141 -19.58 -4.30 4.54
N TYR A 1142 -18.91 -3.59 3.63
CA TYR A 1142 -18.91 -3.93 2.21
C TYR A 1142 -18.29 -5.32 1.97
N LEU A 1143 -17.13 -5.62 2.54
CA LEU A 1143 -16.49 -6.93 2.39
C LEU A 1143 -17.37 -8.05 2.96
N ASP A 1144 -18.05 -7.82 4.08
CA ASP A 1144 -18.98 -8.77 4.69
C ASP A 1144 -20.23 -8.99 3.81
N ALA A 1145 -20.76 -7.95 3.18
CA ALA A 1145 -21.84 -8.06 2.21
C ALA A 1145 -21.39 -8.79 0.92
N GLN A 1146 -20.19 -8.47 0.42
CA GLN A 1146 -19.62 -9.14 -0.75
C GLN A 1146 -19.27 -10.59 -0.46
N LYS A 1147 -18.86 -10.93 0.75
CA LYS A 1147 -18.64 -12.31 1.20
C LYS A 1147 -19.88 -13.17 1.06
N VAL A 1148 -21.05 -12.64 1.42
CA VAL A 1148 -22.33 -13.33 1.24
C VAL A 1148 -22.64 -13.51 -0.25
N SER A 1149 -22.42 -12.48 -1.06
CA SER A 1149 -22.64 -12.53 -2.52
C SER A 1149 -21.71 -13.54 -3.20
N LEU A 1150 -20.42 -13.53 -2.85
CA LEU A 1150 -19.41 -14.47 -3.31
C LEU A 1150 -19.73 -15.91 -2.88
N MET A 1151 -20.15 -16.15 -1.64
CA MET A 1151 -20.57 -17.50 -1.26
C MET A 1151 -21.83 -17.95 -1.99
N THR A 1152 -22.79 -17.06 -2.23
CA THR A 1152 -23.99 -17.41 -2.99
C THR A 1152 -23.64 -17.79 -4.43
N TRP A 1153 -22.77 -17.01 -5.06
CA TRP A 1153 -22.21 -17.33 -6.36
C TRP A 1153 -21.41 -18.64 -6.34
N ALA A 1154 -20.53 -18.83 -5.36
CA ALA A 1154 -19.68 -20.01 -5.23
C ALA A 1154 -20.49 -21.29 -5.00
N ILE A 1155 -21.53 -21.25 -4.15
CA ILE A 1155 -22.44 -22.37 -3.92
C ILE A 1155 -23.17 -22.73 -5.22
N THR A 1156 -23.61 -21.73 -5.97
CA THR A 1156 -24.27 -21.94 -7.26
C THR A 1156 -23.31 -22.59 -8.27
N PHE A 1157 -22.10 -22.04 -8.40
CA PHE A 1157 -21.05 -22.57 -9.28
C PHE A 1157 -20.63 -24.00 -8.87
N ILE A 1158 -20.45 -24.24 -7.57
CA ILE A 1158 -20.17 -25.58 -7.02
C ILE A 1158 -21.28 -26.55 -7.35
N ALA A 1159 -22.55 -26.17 -7.17
CA ALA A 1159 -23.68 -27.04 -7.46
C ALA A 1159 -23.74 -27.41 -8.94
N GLU A 1160 -23.56 -26.42 -9.83
CA GLU A 1160 -23.53 -26.63 -11.28
C GLU A 1160 -22.36 -27.54 -11.71
N GLU A 1161 -21.14 -27.25 -11.26
CA GLU A 1161 -19.95 -28.02 -11.64
C GLU A 1161 -19.95 -29.41 -10.99
N ALA A 1162 -20.40 -29.55 -9.74
CA ALA A 1162 -20.51 -30.84 -9.08
C ALA A 1162 -21.57 -31.71 -9.74
N GLU A 1163 -22.69 -31.14 -10.21
CA GLU A 1163 -23.70 -31.87 -10.95
C GLU A 1163 -23.21 -32.30 -12.33
N LYS A 1164 -22.50 -31.41 -13.05
CA LYS A 1164 -21.82 -31.76 -14.30
C LYS A 1164 -20.84 -32.91 -14.08
N LEU A 1165 -19.98 -32.82 -13.06
CA LEU A 1165 -19.02 -33.86 -12.70
C LEU A 1165 -19.72 -35.18 -12.34
N ARG A 1166 -20.79 -35.12 -11.53
CA ARG A 1166 -21.58 -36.30 -11.13
C ARG A 1166 -22.18 -37.00 -12.34
N LEU A 1167 -22.86 -36.26 -13.20
CA LEU A 1167 -23.47 -36.77 -14.43
C LEU A 1167 -22.41 -37.31 -15.38
N TYR A 1168 -21.28 -36.60 -15.51
CA TYR A 1168 -20.15 -37.00 -16.35
C TYR A 1168 -19.60 -38.37 -15.94
N ILE A 1169 -19.25 -38.55 -14.66
CA ILE A 1169 -18.75 -39.84 -14.15
C ILE A 1169 -19.84 -40.91 -14.25
N TYR A 1170 -21.08 -40.59 -13.89
CA TYR A 1170 -22.21 -41.53 -13.92
C TYR A 1170 -22.46 -42.08 -15.33
N HIS A 1171 -22.55 -41.21 -16.33
CA HIS A 1171 -22.78 -41.61 -17.71
C HIS A 1171 -21.61 -42.42 -18.26
N GLN A 1172 -20.36 -42.00 -18.04
CA GLN A 1172 -19.19 -42.76 -18.49
C GLN A 1172 -19.08 -44.13 -17.82
N ALA A 1173 -19.42 -44.24 -16.52
CA ALA A 1173 -19.40 -45.53 -15.82
C ALA A 1173 -20.47 -46.49 -16.36
N LEU A 1174 -21.71 -46.01 -16.57
CA LEU A 1174 -22.78 -46.84 -17.12
C LEU A 1174 -22.53 -47.26 -18.57
N GLU A 1175 -22.02 -46.34 -19.40
CA GLU A 1175 -21.67 -46.66 -20.79
C GLU A 1175 -20.59 -47.74 -20.85
N GLN A 1176 -19.59 -47.69 -19.96
CA GLN A 1176 -18.54 -48.71 -19.88
C GLN A 1176 -19.06 -50.06 -19.38
N ILE A 1177 -19.95 -50.09 -18.38
CA ILE A 1177 -20.60 -51.33 -17.92
C ILE A 1177 -21.39 -51.98 -19.07
N GLU A 1178 -22.16 -51.19 -19.81
CA GLU A 1178 -22.95 -51.70 -20.94
C GLU A 1178 -22.05 -52.15 -22.09
N THR A 1179 -20.98 -51.42 -22.36
CA THR A 1179 -19.97 -51.78 -23.37
C THR A 1179 -19.29 -53.11 -23.03
N GLU A 1180 -18.90 -53.32 -21.77
CA GLU A 1180 -18.33 -54.60 -21.31
C GLU A 1180 -19.36 -55.74 -21.39
N ARG A 1181 -20.62 -55.48 -21.01
CA ARG A 1181 -21.72 -56.45 -21.11
C ARG A 1181 -21.95 -56.90 -22.55
N LEU A 1182 -22.00 -55.97 -23.49
CA LEU A 1182 -22.15 -56.27 -24.92
C LEU A 1182 -20.95 -57.05 -25.47
N ALA A 1183 -19.73 -56.68 -25.09
CA ALA A 1183 -18.51 -57.38 -25.52
C ALA A 1183 -18.44 -58.83 -25.00
N LEU A 1184 -18.95 -59.09 -23.79
CA LEU A 1184 -19.10 -60.45 -23.24
C LEU A 1184 -20.19 -61.27 -23.95
N GLN A 1185 -21.19 -60.62 -24.54
CA GLN A 1185 -22.30 -61.28 -25.25
C GLN A 1185 -21.99 -61.52 -26.73
N GLU A 1186 -21.22 -60.65 -27.38
CA GLU A 1186 -20.89 -60.69 -28.81
C GLU A 1186 -19.36 -60.74 -29.04
N GLU A 1187 -18.76 -61.93 -29.12
CA GLU A 1187 -17.30 -62.10 -29.33
C GLU A 1187 -16.75 -61.37 -30.58
N SER A 1188 -17.60 -61.14 -31.59
CA SER A 1188 -17.23 -60.40 -32.80
C SER A 1188 -16.80 -58.94 -32.53
N ARG A 1189 -17.25 -58.32 -31.43
CA ARG A 1189 -16.88 -56.94 -31.07
C ARG A 1189 -15.46 -56.84 -30.55
N LEU A 1190 -15.04 -57.79 -29.69
CA LEU A 1190 -13.66 -57.85 -29.19
C LEU A 1190 -12.66 -58.07 -30.33
N ALA A 1191 -13.04 -58.84 -31.36
CA ALA A 1191 -12.23 -59.00 -32.56
C ALA A 1191 -12.04 -57.67 -33.32
N SER A 1192 -13.07 -56.82 -33.38
CA SER A 1192 -12.96 -55.48 -33.98
C SER A 1192 -12.05 -54.55 -33.18
N TRP A 1193 -12.15 -54.55 -31.84
CA TRP A 1193 -11.31 -53.70 -30.98
C TRP A 1193 -9.83 -54.07 -31.09
N LYS A 1194 -9.52 -55.37 -31.16
CA LYS A 1194 -8.15 -55.85 -31.41
C LYS A 1194 -7.62 -55.43 -32.78
N ALA A 1195 -8.47 -55.41 -33.81
CA ALA A 1195 -8.07 -54.93 -35.13
C ALA A 1195 -7.77 -53.42 -35.09
N ILE A 1196 -8.61 -52.63 -34.41
CA ILE A 1196 -8.41 -51.19 -34.20
C ILE A 1196 -7.12 -50.92 -33.40
N TYR A 1197 -6.90 -51.62 -32.30
CA TYR A 1197 -5.67 -51.47 -31.50
C TYR A 1197 -4.40 -51.88 -32.28
N ALA A 1198 -4.48 -52.95 -33.07
CA ALA A 1198 -3.38 -53.35 -33.96
C ALA A 1198 -3.11 -52.30 -35.05
N GLN A 1199 -4.13 -51.58 -35.51
CA GLN A 1199 -3.97 -50.47 -36.45
C GLN A 1199 -3.24 -49.29 -35.79
N LEU A 1200 -3.58 -48.94 -34.54
CA LEU A 1200 -2.93 -47.89 -33.76
C LEU A 1200 -1.45 -48.18 -33.47
N GLN A 1201 -1.10 -49.44 -33.19
CA GLN A 1201 0.30 -49.84 -32.91
C GLN A 1201 1.19 -49.86 -34.16
N ASN A 1202 0.61 -49.78 -35.36
CA ASN A 1202 1.33 -49.81 -36.63
C ASN A 1202 1.45 -48.41 -37.29
N ALA A 1203 1.03 -47.34 -36.60
CA ALA A 1203 0.93 -45.97 -37.12
C ALA A 1203 2.13 -45.08 -36.77
#